data_AF-A0A6L3NDI5-F1
#
_entry.id   AF-A0A6L3NDI5-F1
#
_cell.length_a   1.000
_cell.length_b   1.000
_cell.length_c   1.000
_cell.angle_alpha   90.00
_cell.angle_beta   90.00
_cell.angle_gamma   90.00
#
_symmetry.space_group_name_H-M   'P 1'
#
loop_
_entity.id
_entity.type
_entity.pdbx_description
1 polymer ?
#
loop_
_entity_poly.entity_id
_entity_poly.type
_entity_poly.pdbx_seq_one_letter_code
_entity_poly.pdbx_strand_id
1 'polypeptide(L)'
;MVLMAVGGDGPVNVPQPQNDDDPAPKNGAGSNPPAQTPEQQALAAAQAETQRLLQLAQAEMATLKRLHDQGASQADLDNQVKKAEAAWGAVQAAVENQMRVAAEGGGDTNKAIAGVASDLRNASPNDPVLGSVLDDAQKAVSAESVPERTTNVKAFQYAMAMQKDQAANADLQQYNALPGGIRRADPDTGAQLRQAATTADTNANDAYAALTSALRHEYSTSAATLRLNDAKADYAAWQKEPGGLRRADEADITQELSQAQSQYDKVVTDGDDTALTYVTADEQKQVVASMKQNHDGMWYTGLVDALGEESQLKRTIATINPDDPSLSPQMKQLAQSDPVTFALMQDTGVSVDPSDPKLSTQEKLLAQQNPLAEAFVKMTGIPVSTDGMSDAAANALNAQIDQAGGVFAYVMAQAQAQIKAGKDNPGYQKIQMLLAAAPEVRLQYTKQQVAQLMANPGSNPGAALQVLKTNMNASFSLDERQTLWTQAGQPHFNASFIHSQIDPLMQKPDPKATDQASMQARYDGRMNADKAGKWMQDILANAPPEFAGVVLDTVEKDFGNKWTQSNTGTPQPYGDGIEFYKGLSTAVGLADQQPTASGEPVHREDDVASWLLDANGSAKTMIYTLRGSDTGYGFDSVRQALSSGVDPALSKALLSRMQNDDRFRAGFANDFQLRYDQGTQHAQDKQNKDAANASYKLFQTDPDKQLSAYFGDFQKHFDDKAYTFTTGSDQMTNFVGAGLGIQPDDPGATPTDRNDVPSMALLEQLIVSNGQLSNGTNVNSQSLYAKNSAATQMIQNVVDQIRKVGGDHAVVSLVPIYYVSKGTGTAPSALFKVQVAGHPDQYKLIDDRGWKYDTVDDYQHNNALSDDGKLYVPKSLTNGSASGGFSQYEPIDAHKTEWYQHAEHILEMGAGILAAAGGVVLVASGIGAPVGGLMLGAAWTAVGAG
;
A
#
# COMPACT_ATOMS: atom_id res chain seq x y z
N MET A 1 -35.92 -24.75 -59.11
CA MET A 1 -36.07 -24.72 -60.57
C MET A 1 -35.01 -23.77 -61.13
N VAL A 2 -34.01 -24.29 -61.87
CA VAL A 2 -33.58 -23.81 -63.23
C VAL A 2 -33.57 -22.27 -63.41
N LEU A 3 -32.47 -21.49 -63.44
CA LEU A 3 -31.20 -21.46 -64.25
C LEU A 3 -30.19 -20.45 -63.60
N MET A 4 -28.91 -20.21 -63.96
CA MET A 4 -27.96 -20.63 -65.02
C MET A 4 -26.53 -20.93 -64.45
N ALA A 5 -25.59 -21.27 -65.34
CA ALA A 5 -24.12 -21.24 -65.28
C ALA A 5 -23.52 -19.80 -65.21
N VAL A 6 -22.21 -19.49 -65.04
CA VAL A 6 -20.90 -20.08 -65.47
C VAL A 6 -19.81 -19.58 -64.47
N GLY A 7 -18.63 -20.17 -64.19
CA GLY A 7 -17.96 -21.41 -64.65
C GLY A 7 -16.51 -21.20 -65.16
N GLY A 8 -15.45 -21.57 -64.41
CA GLY A 8 -14.05 -21.41 -64.86
C GLY A 8 -12.95 -21.89 -63.89
N ASP A 9 -12.12 -22.84 -64.35
CA ASP A 9 -10.90 -23.33 -63.68
C ASP A 9 -9.71 -22.36 -63.82
N GLY A 10 -8.78 -22.39 -62.86
CA GLY A 10 -7.45 -21.78 -63.00
C GLY A 10 -6.59 -21.90 -61.74
N PRO A 11 -5.33 -22.39 -61.81
CA PRO A 11 -4.44 -22.44 -60.66
C PRO A 11 -3.89 -21.04 -60.35
N VAL A 12 -4.05 -20.56 -59.13
CA VAL A 12 -3.42 -19.31 -58.70
C VAL A 12 -1.94 -19.58 -58.42
N ASN A 13 -1.09 -19.02 -59.28
CA ASN A 13 0.36 -19.23 -59.26
C ASN A 13 0.99 -18.52 -58.05
N VAL A 14 1.85 -19.23 -57.30
CA VAL A 14 2.58 -18.69 -56.14
C VAL A 14 3.83 -17.97 -56.63
N PRO A 15 4.06 -16.68 -56.32
CA PRO A 15 5.30 -16.00 -56.66
C PRO A 15 6.49 -16.60 -55.89
N GLN A 16 7.54 -17.01 -56.59
CA GLN A 16 8.83 -17.31 -55.95
C GLN A 16 9.51 -16.02 -55.48
N PRO A 17 10.33 -16.05 -54.42
CA PRO A 17 11.17 -14.92 -54.05
C PRO A 17 12.24 -14.69 -55.13
N GLN A 18 12.43 -13.43 -55.53
CA GLN A 18 13.54 -12.99 -56.40
C GLN A 18 14.34 -11.91 -55.69
N ASN A 19 15.67 -11.96 -55.91
CA ASN A 19 16.66 -11.14 -55.19
C ASN A 19 16.56 -9.64 -55.48
N ASP A 20 17.07 -8.85 -54.52
CA ASP A 20 17.43 -7.45 -54.72
C ASP A 20 18.55 -7.28 -55.75
N ASP A 21 18.33 -6.38 -56.73
CA ASP A 21 19.31 -5.53 -57.46
C ASP A 21 18.84 -5.21 -58.91
N ASP A 22 18.07 -4.13 -59.11
CA ASP A 22 18.28 -3.09 -60.17
C ASP A 22 17.19 -1.97 -60.13
N PRO A 23 17.37 -0.79 -60.77
CA PRO A 23 16.72 0.47 -60.36
C PRO A 23 15.34 0.78 -60.99
N ALA A 24 14.61 1.66 -60.30
CA ALA A 24 13.20 1.97 -60.51
C ALA A 24 12.82 2.69 -61.83
N PRO A 25 11.69 2.31 -62.46
CA PRO A 25 10.88 3.15 -63.34
C PRO A 25 9.60 3.68 -62.66
N LYS A 26 9.01 4.74 -63.24
CA LYS A 26 8.03 5.64 -62.58
C LYS A 26 6.55 5.26 -62.78
N ASN A 27 5.77 5.55 -61.74
CA ASN A 27 4.34 5.92 -61.71
C ASN A 27 3.38 5.31 -62.76
N GLY A 28 2.57 4.35 -62.31
CA GLY A 28 1.24 4.06 -62.86
C GLY A 28 0.25 3.93 -61.71
N ALA A 29 -0.88 4.65 -61.75
CA ALA A 29 -1.89 4.61 -60.70
C ALA A 29 -2.71 3.30 -60.77
N GLY A 30 -2.26 2.27 -60.06
CA GLY A 30 -3.05 1.09 -59.74
C GLY A 30 -3.73 1.26 -58.39
N SER A 31 -5.01 0.89 -58.29
CA SER A 31 -5.73 0.85 -57.02
C SER A 31 -5.02 -0.09 -56.04
N ASN A 32 -4.66 0.41 -54.85
CA ASN A 32 -4.27 -0.47 -53.75
C ASN A 32 -5.36 -1.55 -53.55
N PRO A 33 -5.00 -2.82 -53.31
CA PRO A 33 -5.98 -3.80 -52.86
C PRO A 33 -6.66 -3.30 -51.58
N PRO A 34 -7.96 -3.61 -51.37
CA PRO A 34 -8.65 -3.19 -50.16
C PRO A 34 -7.90 -3.72 -48.92
N ALA A 35 -7.80 -2.89 -47.89
CA ALA A 35 -7.15 -3.29 -46.64
C ALA A 35 -7.86 -4.52 -46.06
N GLN A 36 -7.09 -5.54 -45.71
CA GLN A 36 -7.62 -6.74 -45.06
C GLN A 36 -8.29 -6.37 -43.74
N THR A 37 -9.45 -6.96 -43.46
CA THR A 37 -10.12 -6.77 -42.17
C THR A 37 -9.31 -7.44 -41.04
N PRO A 38 -9.49 -7.06 -39.76
CA PRO A 38 -8.76 -7.68 -38.65
C PRO A 38 -8.90 -9.20 -38.59
N GLU A 39 -10.06 -9.73 -38.95
CA GLU A 39 -10.37 -11.17 -38.99
C GLU A 39 -9.59 -11.87 -40.12
N GLN A 40 -9.46 -11.22 -41.28
CA GLN A 40 -8.65 -11.72 -42.40
C GLN A 40 -7.16 -11.74 -42.06
N GLN A 41 -6.68 -10.73 -41.32
CA GLN A 41 -5.29 -10.67 -40.84
C GLN A 41 -5.02 -11.77 -39.79
N ALA A 42 -5.95 -11.97 -38.85
CA ALA A 42 -5.85 -13.04 -37.84
C ALA A 42 -5.84 -14.44 -38.49
N LEU A 43 -6.70 -14.69 -39.48
CA LEU A 43 -6.74 -15.97 -40.20
C LEU A 43 -5.45 -16.20 -41.00
N ALA A 44 -4.95 -15.19 -41.69
CA ALA A 44 -3.68 -15.28 -42.42
C ALA A 44 -2.48 -15.55 -41.48
N ALA A 45 -2.46 -14.94 -40.30
CA ALA A 45 -1.43 -15.20 -39.28
C ALA A 45 -1.51 -16.64 -38.74
N ALA A 46 -2.73 -17.14 -38.46
CA ALA A 46 -2.93 -18.52 -38.00
C ALA A 46 -2.54 -19.55 -39.08
N GLN A 47 -2.82 -19.28 -40.35
CA GLN A 47 -2.38 -20.09 -41.50
C GLN A 47 -0.85 -20.12 -41.63
N ALA A 48 -0.19 -18.96 -41.54
CA ALA A 48 1.26 -18.86 -41.64
C ALA A 48 1.97 -19.62 -40.50
N GLU A 49 1.48 -19.51 -39.28
CA GLU A 49 2.05 -20.21 -38.12
C GLU A 49 1.83 -21.73 -38.20
N THR A 50 0.64 -22.17 -38.60
CA THR A 50 0.35 -23.60 -38.84
C THR A 50 1.29 -24.18 -39.89
N GLN A 51 1.51 -23.45 -41.00
CA GLN A 51 2.44 -23.88 -42.04
C GLN A 51 3.90 -23.93 -41.55
N ARG A 52 4.33 -22.95 -40.73
CA ARG A 52 5.67 -22.91 -40.12
C ARG A 52 5.91 -24.11 -39.20
N LEU A 53 4.96 -24.41 -38.32
CA LEU A 53 5.05 -25.53 -37.38
C LEU A 53 4.98 -26.89 -38.10
N LEU A 54 4.16 -27.02 -39.14
CA LEU A 54 4.09 -28.24 -39.96
C LEU A 54 5.44 -28.55 -40.62
N GLN A 55 6.12 -27.54 -41.19
CA GLN A 55 7.46 -27.71 -41.76
C GLN A 55 8.49 -28.17 -40.72
N LEU A 56 8.42 -27.65 -39.49
CA LEU A 56 9.29 -28.07 -38.39
C LEU A 56 9.00 -29.53 -37.97
N ALA A 57 7.75 -29.91 -37.76
CA ALA A 57 7.38 -31.28 -37.39
C ALA A 57 7.79 -32.31 -38.47
N GLN A 58 7.62 -31.96 -39.75
CA GLN A 58 8.10 -32.78 -40.87
C GLN A 58 9.63 -32.89 -40.91
N ALA A 59 10.37 -31.83 -40.56
CA ALA A 59 11.83 -31.86 -40.48
C ALA A 59 12.36 -32.69 -39.30
N GLU A 60 11.71 -32.65 -38.13
CA GLU A 60 12.03 -33.49 -36.97
C GLU A 60 11.75 -34.98 -37.27
N MET A 61 10.64 -35.27 -37.97
CA MET A 61 10.30 -36.63 -38.41
C MET A 61 11.27 -37.17 -39.48
N ALA A 62 11.69 -36.33 -40.44
CA ALA A 62 12.73 -36.67 -41.40
C ALA A 62 14.09 -36.92 -40.73
N THR A 63 14.38 -36.23 -39.63
CA THR A 63 15.59 -36.42 -38.83
C THR A 63 15.52 -37.69 -37.98
N LEU A 64 14.37 -38.02 -37.39
CA LEU A 64 14.13 -39.30 -36.72
C LEU A 64 14.38 -40.49 -37.67
N LYS A 65 13.79 -40.43 -38.88
CA LYS A 65 14.03 -41.45 -39.91
C LYS A 65 15.51 -41.55 -40.27
N ARG A 66 16.20 -40.43 -40.45
CA ARG A 66 17.65 -40.41 -40.76
C ARG A 66 18.48 -41.06 -39.65
N LEU A 67 18.20 -40.79 -38.37
CA LEU A 67 18.91 -41.41 -37.24
C LEU A 67 18.65 -42.92 -37.17
N HIS A 68 17.40 -43.34 -37.39
CA HIS A 68 17.03 -44.75 -37.45
C HIS A 68 17.76 -45.48 -38.59
N ASP A 69 17.72 -44.92 -39.81
CA ASP A 69 18.36 -45.49 -41.00
C ASP A 69 19.90 -45.50 -40.89
N GLN A 70 20.48 -44.65 -40.04
CA GLN A 70 21.92 -44.60 -39.72
C GLN A 70 22.34 -45.52 -38.55
N GLY A 71 21.39 -46.20 -37.88
CA GLY A 71 21.67 -47.07 -36.74
C GLY A 71 22.12 -46.31 -35.49
N ALA A 72 21.54 -45.12 -35.24
CA ALA A 72 21.79 -44.33 -34.03
C ALA A 72 21.44 -45.09 -32.73
N SER A 73 21.94 -44.61 -31.59
CA SER A 73 21.65 -45.26 -30.31
C SER A 73 20.17 -45.10 -29.92
N GLN A 74 19.66 -46.04 -29.11
CA GLN A 74 18.27 -45.96 -28.63
C GLN A 74 18.02 -44.65 -27.87
N ALA A 75 18.99 -44.14 -27.11
CA ALA A 75 18.85 -42.88 -26.40
C ALA A 75 18.73 -41.67 -27.35
N ASP A 76 19.44 -41.68 -28.48
CA ASP A 76 19.32 -40.63 -29.50
C ASP A 76 17.97 -40.71 -30.22
N LEU A 77 17.49 -41.92 -30.50
CA LEU A 77 16.15 -42.16 -31.05
C LEU A 77 15.06 -41.69 -30.07
N ASP A 78 15.11 -42.08 -28.80
CA ASP A 78 14.13 -41.68 -27.78
C ASP A 78 14.11 -40.15 -27.58
N ASN A 79 15.27 -39.50 -27.61
CA ASN A 79 15.37 -38.04 -27.54
C ASN A 79 14.79 -37.36 -28.79
N GLN A 80 14.99 -37.94 -29.98
CA GLN A 80 14.46 -37.41 -31.22
C GLN A 80 12.94 -37.67 -31.37
N VAL A 81 12.44 -38.81 -30.85
CA VAL A 81 11.00 -39.10 -30.74
C VAL A 81 10.32 -38.01 -29.91
N LYS A 82 10.83 -37.67 -28.73
CA LYS A 82 10.27 -36.60 -27.88
C LYS A 82 10.21 -35.24 -28.58
N LYS A 83 11.20 -34.91 -29.41
CA LYS A 83 11.18 -33.68 -30.24
C LYS A 83 10.10 -33.73 -31.32
N ALA A 84 9.98 -34.86 -32.01
CA ALA A 84 8.94 -35.04 -33.02
C ALA A 84 7.53 -35.02 -32.39
N GLU A 85 7.33 -35.66 -31.24
CA GLU A 85 6.08 -35.62 -30.45
C GLU A 85 5.73 -34.18 -30.05
N ALA A 86 6.68 -33.42 -29.49
CA ALA A 86 6.47 -32.02 -29.14
C ALA A 86 6.16 -31.13 -30.36
N ALA A 87 6.84 -31.35 -31.49
CA ALA A 87 6.60 -30.61 -32.73
C ALA A 87 5.21 -30.93 -33.32
N TRP A 88 4.78 -32.18 -33.31
CA TRP A 88 3.44 -32.57 -33.78
C TRP A 88 2.33 -32.10 -32.82
N GLY A 89 2.57 -32.05 -31.51
CA GLY A 89 1.67 -31.40 -30.56
C GLY A 89 1.49 -29.89 -30.85
N ALA A 90 2.59 -29.20 -31.21
CA ALA A 90 2.52 -27.81 -31.64
C ALA A 90 1.76 -27.63 -32.97
N VAL A 91 1.91 -28.56 -33.93
CA VAL A 91 1.09 -28.58 -35.15
C VAL A 91 -0.39 -28.74 -34.81
N GLN A 92 -0.76 -29.67 -33.93
CA GLN A 92 -2.16 -29.85 -33.52
C GLN A 92 -2.74 -28.57 -32.93
N ALA A 93 -2.07 -27.96 -31.96
CA ALA A 93 -2.53 -26.71 -31.34
C ALA A 93 -2.70 -25.56 -32.36
N ALA A 94 -1.80 -25.47 -33.35
CA ALA A 94 -1.88 -24.45 -34.41
C ALA A 94 -3.01 -24.73 -35.41
N VAL A 95 -3.20 -25.99 -35.82
CA VAL A 95 -4.32 -26.45 -36.66
C VAL A 95 -5.66 -26.13 -35.99
N GLU A 96 -5.80 -26.49 -34.71
CA GLU A 96 -6.99 -26.16 -33.92
C GLU A 96 -7.22 -24.64 -33.86
N ASN A 97 -6.18 -23.85 -33.57
CA ASN A 97 -6.28 -22.39 -33.57
C ASN A 97 -6.69 -21.83 -34.96
N GLN A 98 -6.16 -22.36 -36.06
CA GLN A 98 -6.58 -21.97 -37.41
C GLN A 98 -8.05 -22.31 -37.67
N MET A 99 -8.54 -23.46 -37.19
CA MET A 99 -9.96 -23.83 -37.25
C MET A 99 -10.84 -22.91 -36.40
N ARG A 100 -10.40 -22.53 -35.19
CA ARG A 100 -11.11 -21.61 -34.29
C ARG A 100 -11.24 -20.21 -34.91
N VAL A 101 -10.15 -19.65 -35.43
CA VAL A 101 -10.17 -18.33 -36.11
C VAL A 101 -10.99 -18.37 -37.40
N ALA A 102 -10.98 -19.47 -38.16
CA ALA A 102 -11.85 -19.63 -39.33
C ALA A 102 -13.34 -19.70 -38.94
N ALA A 103 -13.68 -20.32 -37.80
CA ALA A 103 -15.04 -20.39 -37.28
C ALA A 103 -15.60 -19.03 -36.82
N GLU A 104 -14.73 -18.08 -36.41
CA GLU A 104 -15.11 -16.72 -36.03
C GLU A 104 -15.37 -15.80 -37.25
N GLY A 105 -14.86 -16.15 -38.45
CA GLY A 105 -14.98 -15.34 -39.67
C GLY A 105 -16.39 -15.20 -40.29
N GLY A 106 -17.42 -15.73 -39.63
CA GLY A 106 -18.82 -15.65 -40.04
C GLY A 106 -19.27 -16.73 -41.03
N GLY A 107 -20.52 -17.18 -40.90
CA GLY A 107 -21.11 -18.23 -41.73
C GLY A 107 -21.44 -19.50 -40.94
N ASP A 108 -21.28 -20.66 -41.58
CA ASP A 108 -21.53 -21.97 -40.97
C ASP A 108 -20.24 -22.50 -40.35
N THR A 109 -20.16 -22.45 -39.02
CA THR A 109 -19.00 -22.88 -38.21
C THR A 109 -18.46 -24.25 -38.60
N ASN A 110 -19.34 -25.24 -38.79
CA ASN A 110 -18.91 -26.60 -39.11
C ASN A 110 -18.34 -26.71 -40.53
N LYS A 111 -18.83 -25.89 -41.48
CA LYS A 111 -18.24 -25.79 -42.82
C LYS A 111 -16.90 -25.06 -42.80
N ALA A 112 -16.72 -24.04 -41.96
CA ALA A 112 -15.45 -23.33 -41.85
C ALA A 112 -14.33 -24.24 -41.29
N ILE A 113 -14.61 -24.97 -40.21
CA ILE A 113 -13.71 -25.96 -39.60
C ILE A 113 -13.36 -27.06 -40.61
N ALA A 114 -14.37 -27.65 -41.27
CA ALA A 114 -14.16 -28.69 -42.28
C ALA A 114 -13.40 -28.19 -43.53
N GLY A 115 -13.57 -26.91 -43.88
CA GLY A 115 -12.81 -26.25 -44.94
C GLY A 115 -11.30 -26.21 -44.62
N VAL A 116 -10.94 -25.72 -43.43
CA VAL A 116 -9.54 -25.73 -42.95
C VAL A 116 -8.95 -27.15 -42.94
N ALA A 117 -9.70 -28.14 -42.46
CA ALA A 117 -9.27 -29.54 -42.48
C ALA A 117 -9.01 -30.05 -43.91
N SER A 118 -9.89 -29.72 -44.85
CA SER A 118 -9.76 -30.06 -46.27
C SER A 118 -8.54 -29.39 -46.92
N ASP A 119 -8.34 -28.10 -46.70
CA ASP A 119 -7.26 -27.33 -47.33
C ASP A 119 -5.87 -27.80 -46.86
N LEU A 120 -5.70 -28.05 -45.56
CA LEU A 120 -4.47 -28.60 -45.00
C LEU A 120 -4.21 -30.03 -45.49
N ARG A 121 -5.26 -30.86 -45.59
CA ARG A 121 -5.17 -32.22 -46.16
C ARG A 121 -4.78 -32.19 -47.63
N ASN A 122 -5.29 -31.26 -48.41
CA ASN A 122 -4.93 -31.07 -49.82
C ASN A 122 -3.48 -30.54 -49.99
N ALA A 123 -2.97 -29.77 -49.03
CA ALA A 123 -1.58 -29.29 -49.02
C ALA A 123 -0.55 -30.38 -48.68
N SER A 124 -0.96 -31.50 -48.05
CA SER A 124 -0.08 -32.64 -47.73
C SER A 124 -0.84 -33.98 -47.77
N PRO A 125 -1.30 -34.43 -48.95
CA PRO A 125 -2.32 -35.47 -49.11
C PRO A 125 -1.87 -36.91 -48.79
N ASN A 126 -0.61 -37.12 -48.38
CA ASN A 126 -0.05 -38.43 -48.05
C ASN A 126 0.65 -38.46 -46.68
N ASP A 127 0.43 -37.46 -45.82
CA ASP A 127 0.98 -37.42 -44.46
C ASP A 127 -0.03 -38.02 -43.46
N PRO A 128 0.17 -39.26 -42.96
CA PRO A 128 -0.80 -39.93 -42.10
C PRO A 128 -0.82 -39.35 -40.68
N VAL A 129 0.26 -38.69 -40.23
CA VAL A 129 0.31 -38.07 -38.90
C VAL A 129 -0.53 -36.79 -38.92
N LEU A 130 -0.31 -35.95 -39.95
CA LEU A 130 -1.20 -34.81 -40.21
C LEU A 130 -2.65 -35.25 -40.41
N GLY A 131 -2.88 -36.39 -41.09
CA GLY A 131 -4.20 -36.98 -41.27
C GLY A 131 -4.97 -37.16 -39.95
N SER A 132 -4.33 -37.76 -38.94
CA SER A 132 -4.91 -37.93 -37.60
C SER A 132 -5.09 -36.59 -36.89
N VAL A 133 -4.05 -35.75 -36.89
CA VAL A 133 -4.07 -34.43 -36.25
C VAL A 133 -5.23 -33.57 -36.76
N LEU A 134 -5.54 -33.61 -38.06
CA LEU A 134 -6.67 -32.89 -38.64
C LEU A 134 -8.03 -33.44 -38.18
N ASP A 135 -8.18 -34.76 -38.04
CA ASP A 135 -9.43 -35.39 -37.60
C ASP A 135 -9.68 -35.17 -36.09
N ASP A 136 -8.62 -35.26 -35.27
CA ASP A 136 -8.68 -34.99 -33.84
C ASP A 136 -8.95 -33.49 -33.57
N ALA A 137 -8.25 -32.58 -34.26
CA ALA A 137 -8.48 -31.14 -34.16
C ALA A 137 -9.89 -30.74 -34.63
N GLN A 138 -10.37 -31.28 -35.76
CA GLN A 138 -11.72 -31.02 -36.24
C GLN A 138 -12.77 -31.50 -35.22
N LYS A 139 -12.57 -32.67 -34.61
CA LYS A 139 -13.48 -33.20 -33.59
C LYS A 139 -13.49 -32.34 -32.32
N ALA A 140 -12.34 -31.84 -31.88
CA ALA A 140 -12.24 -30.93 -30.72
C ALA A 140 -12.95 -29.60 -31.00
N VAL A 141 -12.53 -28.86 -32.03
CA VAL A 141 -13.01 -27.50 -32.30
C VAL A 141 -14.50 -27.44 -32.67
N SER A 142 -15.06 -28.50 -33.25
CA SER A 142 -16.51 -28.61 -33.50
C SER A 142 -17.36 -28.88 -32.25
N ALA A 143 -16.76 -29.28 -31.12
CA ALA A 143 -17.46 -29.45 -29.85
C ALA A 143 -17.50 -28.16 -29.01
N GLU A 144 -16.51 -27.27 -29.20
CA GLU A 144 -16.35 -26.02 -28.44
C GLU A 144 -17.53 -25.05 -28.64
N SER A 145 -17.89 -24.31 -27.59
CA SER A 145 -18.81 -23.17 -27.66
C SER A 145 -18.16 -21.95 -28.34
N VAL A 146 -18.92 -20.85 -28.56
CA VAL A 146 -18.33 -19.61 -29.11
C VAL A 146 -17.32 -18.99 -28.13
N PRO A 147 -17.66 -18.72 -26.85
CA PRO A 147 -16.70 -18.11 -25.93
C PRO A 147 -15.49 -19.01 -25.66
N GLU A 148 -15.68 -20.33 -25.57
CA GLU A 148 -14.62 -21.33 -25.41
C GLU A 148 -13.60 -21.31 -26.56
N ARG A 149 -14.07 -21.22 -27.82
CA ARG A 149 -13.16 -21.02 -28.96
C ARG A 149 -12.36 -19.74 -28.82
N THR A 150 -12.99 -18.64 -28.42
CA THR A 150 -12.31 -17.35 -28.23
C THR A 150 -11.28 -17.44 -27.10
N THR A 151 -11.60 -18.05 -25.95
CA THR A 151 -10.65 -18.34 -24.86
C THR A 151 -9.46 -19.15 -25.36
N ASN A 152 -9.71 -20.24 -26.10
CA ASN A 152 -8.66 -21.11 -26.64
C ASN A 152 -7.77 -20.40 -27.69
N VAL A 153 -8.32 -19.49 -28.50
CA VAL A 153 -7.55 -18.60 -29.39
C VAL A 153 -6.65 -17.66 -28.57
N LYS A 154 -7.16 -17.07 -27.47
CA LYS A 154 -6.35 -16.21 -26.59
C LYS A 154 -5.27 -17.00 -25.84
N ALA A 155 -5.55 -18.21 -25.41
CA ALA A 155 -4.57 -19.10 -24.79
C ALA A 155 -3.41 -19.42 -25.74
N PHE A 156 -3.72 -19.69 -27.01
CA PHE A 156 -2.71 -19.90 -28.05
C PHE A 156 -1.90 -18.62 -28.33
N GLN A 157 -2.55 -17.46 -28.42
CA GLN A 157 -1.89 -16.16 -28.59
C GLN A 157 -0.93 -15.84 -27.43
N TYR A 158 -1.32 -16.11 -26.18
CA TYR A 158 -0.44 -15.97 -25.02
C TYR A 158 0.74 -16.93 -25.05
N ALA A 159 0.52 -18.22 -25.37
CA ALA A 159 1.61 -19.19 -25.48
C ALA A 159 2.66 -18.78 -26.54
N MET A 160 2.21 -18.22 -27.67
CA MET A 160 3.12 -17.64 -28.68
C MET A 160 3.86 -16.40 -28.18
N ALA A 161 3.19 -15.52 -27.43
CA ALA A 161 3.81 -14.31 -26.89
C ALA A 161 4.89 -14.65 -25.83
N MET A 162 4.59 -15.59 -24.92
CA MET A 162 5.55 -16.12 -23.94
C MET A 162 6.76 -16.79 -24.61
N GLN A 163 6.57 -17.51 -25.71
CA GLN A 163 7.70 -18.09 -26.45
C GLN A 163 8.61 -17.01 -27.04
N LYS A 164 8.04 -15.90 -27.53
CA LYS A 164 8.82 -14.77 -28.06
C LYS A 164 9.53 -13.99 -26.95
N ASP A 165 8.89 -13.80 -25.80
CA ASP A 165 9.52 -13.19 -24.63
C ASP A 165 10.72 -14.01 -24.14
N GLN A 166 10.54 -15.31 -23.93
CA GLN A 166 11.63 -16.20 -23.52
C GLN A 166 12.81 -16.17 -24.48
N ALA A 167 12.55 -16.09 -25.79
CA ALA A 167 13.60 -15.96 -26.80
C ALA A 167 14.33 -14.60 -26.71
N ALA A 168 13.59 -13.48 -26.63
CA ALA A 168 14.17 -12.14 -26.52
C ALA A 168 14.99 -11.96 -25.22
N ASN A 169 14.50 -12.52 -24.11
CA ASN A 169 15.21 -12.54 -22.84
C ASN A 169 16.46 -13.45 -22.88
N ALA A 170 16.41 -14.60 -23.56
CA ALA A 170 17.58 -15.45 -23.76
C ALA A 170 18.67 -14.77 -24.60
N ASP A 171 18.30 -14.07 -25.68
CA ASP A 171 19.25 -13.30 -26.51
C ASP A 171 19.87 -12.14 -25.72
N LEU A 172 19.08 -11.44 -24.91
CA LEU A 172 19.56 -10.38 -24.01
C LEU A 172 20.51 -10.94 -22.93
N GLN A 173 20.22 -12.11 -22.35
CA GLN A 173 21.12 -12.79 -21.41
C GLN A 173 22.44 -13.20 -22.06
N GLN A 174 22.40 -13.77 -23.28
CA GLN A 174 23.60 -14.11 -24.06
C GLN A 174 24.45 -12.87 -24.35
N TYR A 175 23.85 -11.76 -24.76
CA TYR A 175 24.55 -10.49 -24.96
C TYR A 175 25.16 -9.96 -23.66
N ASN A 176 24.43 -10.00 -22.54
CA ASN A 176 24.92 -9.54 -21.24
C ASN A 176 26.08 -10.39 -20.69
N ALA A 177 26.15 -11.67 -21.04
CA ALA A 177 27.27 -12.56 -20.71
C ALA A 177 28.56 -12.24 -21.49
N LEU A 178 28.50 -11.44 -22.57
CA LEU A 178 29.70 -11.08 -23.34
C LEU A 178 30.68 -10.22 -22.51
N PRO A 179 32.00 -10.40 -22.69
CA PRO A 179 33.03 -9.54 -22.10
C PRO A 179 32.76 -8.05 -22.35
N GLY A 180 32.95 -7.21 -21.33
CA GLY A 180 32.65 -5.77 -21.40
C GLY A 180 33.51 -4.95 -22.39
N GLY A 181 34.48 -5.58 -23.08
CA GLY A 181 35.14 -5.00 -24.26
C GLY A 181 34.34 -5.20 -25.55
N ILE A 182 33.66 -6.34 -25.69
CA ILE A 182 32.82 -6.68 -26.85
C ILE A 182 31.53 -5.85 -26.80
N ARG A 183 30.85 -5.79 -25.64
CA ARG A 183 29.66 -4.94 -25.45
C ARG A 183 29.90 -3.44 -25.67
N ARG A 184 31.14 -2.96 -25.55
CA ARG A 184 31.51 -1.56 -25.83
C ARG A 184 31.84 -1.30 -27.31
N ALA A 185 32.08 -2.35 -28.10
CA ALA A 185 32.28 -2.24 -29.53
C ALA A 185 30.95 -2.19 -30.32
N ASP A 186 29.87 -2.70 -29.73
CA ASP A 186 28.52 -2.70 -30.30
C ASP A 186 27.45 -2.40 -29.24
N PRO A 187 27.30 -1.12 -28.83
CA PRO A 187 26.28 -0.72 -27.86
C PRO A 187 24.85 -0.73 -28.45
N ASP A 188 24.72 -0.64 -29.77
CA ASP A 188 23.44 -0.49 -30.47
C ASP A 188 22.67 -1.82 -30.49
N THR A 189 23.32 -2.96 -30.78
CA THR A 189 22.71 -4.28 -30.59
C THR A 189 22.26 -4.49 -29.15
N GLY A 190 23.05 -4.03 -28.17
CA GLY A 190 22.66 -4.07 -26.77
C GLY A 190 21.45 -3.21 -26.40
N ALA A 191 21.16 -2.14 -27.16
CA ALA A 191 19.95 -1.32 -26.99
C ALA A 191 18.74 -1.96 -27.68
N GLN A 192 18.93 -2.48 -28.90
CA GLN A 192 17.89 -3.18 -29.67
C GLN A 192 17.39 -4.42 -28.93
N LEU A 193 18.28 -5.24 -28.36
CA LEU A 193 17.90 -6.44 -27.58
C LEU A 193 17.10 -6.09 -26.32
N ARG A 194 17.43 -4.98 -25.64
CA ARG A 194 16.62 -4.48 -24.50
C ARG A 194 15.24 -4.02 -24.96
N GLN A 195 15.15 -3.24 -26.04
CA GLN A 195 13.87 -2.81 -26.59
C GLN A 195 13.01 -3.99 -27.06
N ALA A 196 13.63 -5.00 -27.68
CA ALA A 196 12.96 -6.23 -28.11
C ALA A 196 12.42 -7.03 -26.91
N ALA A 197 13.21 -7.19 -25.84
CA ALA A 197 12.76 -7.84 -24.60
C ALA A 197 11.59 -7.08 -23.96
N THR A 198 11.70 -5.77 -23.74
CA THR A 198 10.59 -4.95 -23.19
C THR A 198 9.33 -5.01 -24.05
N THR A 199 9.48 -5.06 -25.38
CA THR A 199 8.35 -5.18 -26.31
C THR A 199 7.73 -6.57 -26.27
N ALA A 200 8.53 -7.63 -26.13
CA ALA A 200 8.05 -9.00 -26.04
C ALA A 200 7.31 -9.26 -24.71
N ASP A 201 7.86 -8.77 -23.59
CA ASP A 201 7.21 -8.76 -22.28
C ASP A 201 5.87 -8.01 -22.31
N THR A 202 5.84 -6.80 -22.86
CA THR A 202 4.58 -6.04 -23.05
C THR A 202 3.54 -6.84 -23.84
N ASN A 203 3.94 -7.45 -24.97
CA ASN A 203 3.03 -8.28 -25.77
C ASN A 203 2.56 -9.55 -25.04
N ALA A 204 3.38 -10.13 -24.16
CA ALA A 204 3.01 -11.28 -23.34
C ALA A 204 1.99 -10.88 -22.25
N ASN A 205 2.18 -9.73 -21.61
CA ASN A 205 1.25 -9.17 -20.63
C ASN A 205 -0.09 -8.77 -21.27
N ASP A 206 -0.08 -8.15 -22.45
CA ASP A 206 -1.29 -7.85 -23.23
C ASP A 206 -2.04 -9.13 -23.64
N ALA A 207 -1.33 -10.16 -24.08
CA ALA A 207 -1.93 -11.45 -24.44
C ALA A 207 -2.49 -12.21 -23.21
N TYR A 208 -1.85 -12.07 -22.05
CA TYR A 208 -2.37 -12.60 -20.78
C TYR A 208 -3.67 -11.91 -20.38
N ALA A 209 -3.72 -10.58 -20.43
CA ALA A 209 -4.93 -9.81 -20.17
C ALA A 209 -6.07 -10.16 -21.15
N ALA A 210 -5.75 -10.39 -22.42
CA ALA A 210 -6.73 -10.86 -23.41
C ALA A 210 -7.28 -12.26 -23.09
N LEU A 211 -6.43 -13.18 -22.60
CA LEU A 211 -6.84 -14.51 -22.14
C LEU A 211 -7.74 -14.45 -20.91
N THR A 212 -7.34 -13.70 -19.87
CA THR A 212 -8.13 -13.58 -18.63
C THR A 212 -9.50 -12.95 -18.91
N SER A 213 -9.57 -11.97 -19.81
CA SER A 213 -10.82 -11.34 -20.27
C SER A 213 -11.72 -12.34 -21.03
N ALA A 214 -11.18 -13.10 -21.97
CA ALA A 214 -11.95 -14.11 -22.70
C ALA A 214 -12.50 -15.21 -21.78
N LEU A 215 -11.66 -15.72 -20.86
CA LEU A 215 -12.05 -16.74 -19.88
C LEU A 215 -13.14 -16.22 -18.91
N ARG A 216 -13.05 -14.95 -18.50
CA ARG A 216 -14.08 -14.29 -17.69
C ARG A 216 -15.41 -14.16 -18.44
N HIS A 217 -15.36 -13.84 -19.73
CA HIS A 217 -16.54 -13.74 -20.57
C HIS A 217 -17.21 -15.10 -20.82
N GLU A 218 -16.41 -16.16 -21.01
CA GLU A 218 -16.90 -17.54 -21.11
C GLU A 218 -17.56 -18.00 -19.79
N TYR A 219 -16.91 -17.75 -18.65
CA TYR A 219 -17.48 -18.02 -17.32
C TYR A 219 -18.79 -17.26 -17.14
N SER A 220 -18.82 -15.97 -17.46
CA SER A 220 -19.99 -15.10 -17.28
C SER A 220 -21.15 -15.52 -18.18
N THR A 221 -20.86 -15.87 -19.44
CA THR A 221 -21.82 -16.42 -20.39
C THR A 221 -22.40 -17.74 -19.90
N SER A 222 -21.56 -18.66 -19.42
CA SER A 222 -22.01 -19.95 -18.89
C SER A 222 -22.86 -19.80 -17.63
N ALA A 223 -22.47 -18.90 -16.72
CA ALA A 223 -23.23 -18.60 -15.51
C ALA A 223 -24.58 -17.93 -15.81
N ALA A 224 -24.62 -16.92 -16.67
CA ALA A 224 -25.86 -16.26 -17.08
C ALA A 224 -26.80 -17.22 -17.83
N THR A 225 -26.25 -18.13 -18.64
CA THR A 225 -27.01 -19.18 -19.34
C THR A 225 -27.60 -20.20 -18.36
N LEU A 226 -26.80 -20.71 -17.41
CA LEU A 226 -27.28 -21.64 -16.39
C LEU A 226 -28.38 -20.99 -15.55
N ARG A 227 -28.13 -19.78 -15.04
CA ARG A 227 -29.09 -19.02 -14.22
C ARG A 227 -30.41 -18.74 -14.94
N LEU A 228 -30.37 -18.43 -16.24
CA LEU A 228 -31.59 -18.27 -17.03
C LEU A 228 -32.34 -19.60 -17.23
N ASN A 229 -31.63 -20.73 -17.35
CA ASN A 229 -32.25 -22.05 -17.48
C ASN A 229 -32.89 -22.50 -16.16
N ASP A 230 -32.21 -22.28 -15.04
CA ASP A 230 -32.70 -22.61 -13.69
C ASP A 230 -33.91 -21.74 -13.33
N ALA A 231 -33.85 -20.42 -13.54
CA ALA A 231 -35.01 -19.54 -13.34
C ALA A 231 -36.21 -19.90 -14.24
N LYS A 232 -35.98 -20.39 -15.47
CA LYS A 232 -37.04 -20.94 -16.35
C LYS A 232 -37.60 -22.26 -15.82
N ALA A 233 -36.76 -23.12 -15.25
CA ALA A 233 -37.17 -24.38 -14.65
C ALA A 233 -38.02 -24.15 -13.39
N ASP A 234 -37.61 -23.23 -12.52
CA ASP A 234 -38.35 -22.83 -11.32
C ASP A 234 -39.68 -22.18 -11.66
N TYR A 235 -39.72 -21.25 -12.62
CA TYR A 235 -40.97 -20.70 -13.14
C TYR A 235 -41.91 -21.78 -13.67
N ALA A 236 -41.38 -22.77 -14.41
CA ALA A 236 -42.14 -23.91 -14.91
C ALA A 236 -42.52 -24.96 -13.83
N ALA A 237 -41.86 -24.95 -12.67
CA ALA A 237 -42.22 -25.75 -11.50
C ALA A 237 -43.35 -25.06 -10.72
N TRP A 238 -43.20 -23.77 -10.42
CA TRP A 238 -44.20 -22.92 -9.79
C TRP A 238 -45.55 -22.92 -10.53
N GLN A 239 -45.55 -22.90 -11.86
CA GLN A 239 -46.77 -23.03 -12.67
C GLN A 239 -47.57 -24.33 -12.40
N LYS A 240 -46.93 -25.38 -11.85
CA LYS A 240 -47.56 -26.67 -11.52
C LYS A 240 -48.05 -26.75 -10.07
N GLU A 241 -47.70 -25.80 -9.21
CA GLU A 241 -48.07 -25.84 -7.79
C GLU A 241 -49.55 -25.57 -7.52
N PRO A 242 -50.12 -26.03 -6.39
CA PRO A 242 -51.48 -25.71 -5.99
C PRO A 242 -51.69 -24.19 -5.83
N GLY A 243 -52.78 -23.65 -6.39
CA GLY A 243 -53.05 -22.20 -6.49
C GLY A 243 -53.27 -21.40 -5.18
N GLY A 244 -52.93 -21.98 -4.03
CA GLY A 244 -52.78 -21.29 -2.75
C GLY A 244 -51.34 -20.87 -2.48
N LEU A 245 -50.37 -21.77 -2.70
CA LEU A 245 -48.93 -21.50 -2.58
C LEU A 245 -48.45 -20.58 -3.71
N ARG A 246 -48.82 -20.93 -4.95
CA ARG A 246 -48.51 -20.17 -6.17
C ARG A 246 -48.68 -18.64 -6.09
N ARG A 247 -49.65 -18.15 -5.30
CA ARG A 247 -49.94 -16.71 -5.14
C ARG A 247 -49.10 -15.99 -4.08
N ALA A 248 -48.38 -16.72 -3.23
CA ALA A 248 -47.44 -16.12 -2.29
C ALA A 248 -46.14 -15.71 -3.02
N ASP A 249 -45.65 -16.60 -3.89
CA ASP A 249 -44.30 -16.51 -4.45
C ASP A 249 -44.28 -15.96 -5.90
N GLU A 250 -45.44 -15.55 -6.43
CA GLU A 250 -45.63 -15.07 -7.81
C GLU A 250 -44.74 -13.86 -8.17
N ALA A 251 -44.57 -12.93 -7.24
CA ALA A 251 -43.76 -11.73 -7.44
C ALA A 251 -42.27 -12.08 -7.51
N ASP A 252 -41.79 -12.86 -6.54
CA ASP A 252 -40.37 -13.21 -6.40
C ASP A 252 -39.90 -14.07 -7.58
N ILE A 253 -40.66 -15.10 -7.96
CA ILE A 253 -40.32 -16.00 -9.08
C ILE A 253 -40.39 -15.29 -10.44
N THR A 254 -41.32 -14.34 -10.61
CA THR A 254 -41.37 -13.53 -11.84
C THR A 254 -40.22 -12.50 -11.88
N GLN A 255 -39.82 -11.97 -10.73
CA GLN A 255 -38.69 -11.05 -10.60
C GLN A 255 -37.37 -11.77 -10.91
N GLU A 256 -37.10 -12.94 -10.32
CA GLU A 256 -35.90 -13.74 -10.58
C GLU A 256 -35.77 -14.09 -12.07
N LEU A 257 -36.83 -14.55 -12.73
CA LEU A 257 -36.83 -14.83 -14.17
C LEU A 257 -36.52 -13.57 -15.01
N SER A 258 -37.11 -12.42 -14.66
CA SER A 258 -36.85 -11.16 -15.34
C SER A 258 -35.41 -10.68 -15.14
N GLN A 259 -34.84 -10.85 -13.94
CA GLN A 259 -33.44 -10.51 -13.65
C GLN A 259 -32.49 -11.43 -14.40
N ALA A 260 -32.69 -12.75 -14.35
CA ALA A 260 -31.88 -13.73 -15.07
C ALA A 260 -31.90 -13.49 -16.58
N GLN A 261 -33.05 -13.16 -17.17
CA GLN A 261 -33.14 -12.80 -18.59
C GLN A 261 -32.38 -11.51 -18.89
N SER A 262 -32.51 -10.46 -18.07
CA SER A 262 -31.76 -9.21 -18.27
C SER A 262 -30.24 -9.35 -18.07
N GLN A 263 -29.80 -10.25 -17.20
CA GLN A 263 -28.38 -10.59 -17.01
C GLN A 263 -27.87 -11.35 -18.25
N TYR A 264 -28.60 -12.37 -18.71
CA TYR A 264 -28.27 -13.11 -19.93
C TYR A 264 -28.18 -12.19 -21.15
N ASP A 265 -29.18 -11.34 -21.38
CA ASP A 265 -29.19 -10.47 -22.57
C ASP A 265 -27.95 -9.56 -22.62
N LYS A 266 -27.60 -8.94 -21.49
CA LYS A 266 -26.42 -8.05 -21.39
C LYS A 266 -25.09 -8.79 -21.50
N VAL A 267 -24.93 -9.91 -20.80
CA VAL A 267 -23.68 -10.68 -20.85
C VAL A 267 -23.49 -11.29 -22.25
N VAL A 268 -24.50 -12.02 -22.74
CA VAL A 268 -24.38 -12.87 -23.95
C VAL A 268 -24.62 -12.10 -25.25
N THR A 269 -25.40 -11.01 -25.24
CA THR A 269 -25.69 -10.21 -26.45
C THR A 269 -24.89 -8.91 -26.49
N ASP A 270 -24.76 -8.19 -25.37
CA ASP A 270 -24.06 -6.90 -25.32
C ASP A 270 -22.57 -7.03 -24.94
N GLY A 271 -22.13 -8.19 -24.42
CA GLY A 271 -20.75 -8.43 -23.98
C GLY A 271 -20.41 -7.82 -22.61
N ASP A 272 -21.42 -7.44 -21.81
CA ASP A 272 -21.23 -6.79 -20.51
C ASP A 272 -21.21 -7.80 -19.36
N ASP A 273 -20.03 -8.37 -19.09
CA ASP A 273 -19.79 -9.26 -17.94
C ASP A 273 -20.12 -8.61 -16.59
N THR A 274 -20.10 -7.27 -16.49
CA THR A 274 -20.42 -6.56 -15.24
C THR A 274 -21.91 -6.63 -14.89
N ALA A 275 -22.76 -6.96 -15.87
CA ALA A 275 -24.18 -7.21 -15.65
C ALA A 275 -24.47 -8.48 -14.82
N LEU A 276 -23.52 -9.41 -14.69
CA LEU A 276 -23.67 -10.63 -13.89
C LEU A 276 -23.51 -10.32 -12.38
N THR A 277 -24.52 -9.65 -11.82
CA THR A 277 -24.51 -9.12 -10.44
C THR A 277 -24.78 -10.17 -9.35
N TYR A 278 -25.36 -11.32 -9.69
CA TYR A 278 -25.70 -12.36 -8.71
C TYR A 278 -25.69 -13.75 -9.37
N VAL A 279 -25.04 -14.70 -8.69
CA VAL A 279 -25.01 -16.13 -9.01
C VAL A 279 -25.05 -16.87 -7.66
N THR A 280 -25.92 -17.87 -7.53
CA THR A 280 -26.04 -18.71 -6.34
C THR A 280 -24.80 -19.59 -6.16
N ALA A 281 -24.60 -20.10 -4.94
CA ALA A 281 -23.44 -20.95 -4.65
C ALA A 281 -23.44 -22.29 -5.43
N ASP A 282 -24.60 -22.78 -5.86
CA ASP A 282 -24.71 -24.06 -6.58
C ASP A 282 -24.64 -23.86 -8.11
N GLU A 283 -25.15 -22.76 -8.66
CA GLU A 283 -24.85 -22.32 -10.03
C GLU A 283 -23.32 -22.10 -10.19
N GLN A 284 -22.68 -21.37 -9.27
CA GLN A 284 -21.24 -21.11 -9.26
C GLN A 284 -20.42 -22.42 -9.31
N LYS A 285 -20.73 -23.41 -8.46
CA LYS A 285 -20.04 -24.72 -8.45
C LYS A 285 -20.20 -25.46 -9.78
N GLN A 286 -21.39 -25.45 -10.36
CA GLN A 286 -21.67 -26.11 -11.64
C GLN A 286 -20.89 -25.45 -12.79
N VAL A 287 -20.84 -24.11 -12.82
CA VAL A 287 -20.07 -23.37 -13.84
C VAL A 287 -18.57 -23.65 -13.68
N VAL A 288 -18.00 -23.55 -12.47
CA VAL A 288 -16.58 -23.86 -12.22
C VAL A 288 -16.24 -25.30 -12.66
N ALA A 289 -17.10 -26.27 -12.34
CA ALA A 289 -16.89 -27.65 -12.75
C ALA A 289 -16.94 -27.84 -14.29
N SER A 290 -17.90 -27.21 -14.97
CA SER A 290 -18.01 -27.26 -16.44
C SER A 290 -16.82 -26.59 -17.13
N MET A 291 -16.43 -25.40 -16.67
CA MET A 291 -15.28 -24.65 -17.20
C MET A 291 -13.97 -25.44 -17.05
N LYS A 292 -13.77 -26.09 -15.89
CA LYS A 292 -12.63 -27.00 -15.68
C LYS A 292 -12.64 -28.23 -16.57
N GLN A 293 -13.83 -28.74 -16.91
CA GLN A 293 -13.98 -29.85 -17.84
C GLN A 293 -13.69 -29.43 -19.30
N ASN A 294 -14.14 -28.24 -19.72
CA ASN A 294 -13.87 -27.69 -21.05
C ASN A 294 -12.35 -27.49 -21.27
N HIS A 295 -11.65 -26.97 -20.25
CA HIS A 295 -10.22 -26.67 -20.30
C HIS A 295 -9.34 -27.72 -19.61
N ASP A 296 -9.77 -28.98 -19.51
CA ASP A 296 -9.02 -30.01 -18.77
C ASP A 296 -7.58 -30.16 -19.31
N GLY A 297 -6.62 -30.34 -18.41
CA GLY A 297 -5.18 -30.35 -18.71
C GLY A 297 -4.55 -29.00 -19.06
N MET A 298 -5.31 -27.90 -19.20
CA MET A 298 -4.75 -26.59 -19.54
C MET A 298 -4.12 -25.90 -18.33
N TRP A 299 -2.98 -25.24 -18.55
CA TRP A 299 -2.17 -24.59 -17.49
C TRP A 299 -2.91 -23.45 -16.76
N TYR A 300 -3.89 -22.82 -17.41
CA TYR A 300 -4.67 -21.70 -16.87
C TYR A 300 -5.95 -22.13 -16.12
N THR A 301 -6.21 -23.43 -15.96
CA THR A 301 -7.41 -23.94 -15.24
C THR A 301 -7.56 -23.41 -13.82
N GLY A 302 -6.46 -23.05 -13.14
CA GLY A 302 -6.51 -22.41 -11.82
C GLY A 302 -7.17 -21.02 -11.82
N LEU A 303 -7.21 -20.32 -12.97
CA LEU A 303 -7.93 -19.04 -13.10
C LEU A 303 -9.45 -19.21 -12.98
N VAL A 304 -9.98 -20.39 -13.31
CA VAL A 304 -11.42 -20.70 -13.17
C VAL A 304 -11.83 -20.70 -11.70
N ASP A 305 -10.97 -21.15 -10.79
CA ASP A 305 -11.24 -21.07 -9.35
C ASP A 305 -11.28 -19.61 -8.87
N ALA A 306 -10.37 -18.76 -9.35
CA ALA A 306 -10.38 -17.33 -9.06
C ALA A 306 -11.65 -16.64 -9.58
N LEU A 307 -12.15 -16.98 -10.79
CA LEU A 307 -13.43 -16.48 -11.30
C LEU A 307 -14.64 -16.96 -10.47
N GLY A 308 -14.58 -18.20 -9.97
CA GLY A 308 -15.53 -18.70 -8.97
C GLY A 308 -15.50 -17.85 -7.69
N GLU A 309 -14.32 -17.56 -7.16
CA GLU A 309 -14.14 -16.74 -5.97
C GLU A 309 -14.56 -15.27 -6.20
N GLU A 310 -14.30 -14.68 -7.38
CA GLU A 310 -14.83 -13.37 -7.77
C GLU A 310 -16.37 -13.35 -7.66
N SER A 311 -17.02 -14.40 -8.16
CA SER A 311 -18.48 -14.56 -8.12
C SER A 311 -19.00 -14.72 -6.69
N GLN A 312 -18.26 -15.42 -5.82
CA GLN A 312 -18.54 -15.48 -4.39
C GLN A 312 -18.42 -14.12 -3.71
N LEU A 313 -17.30 -13.42 -3.89
CA LEU A 313 -17.07 -12.09 -3.28
C LEU A 313 -18.13 -11.08 -3.71
N LYS A 314 -18.50 -11.04 -5.01
CA LYS A 314 -19.60 -10.21 -5.54
C LYS A 314 -20.93 -10.49 -4.81
N ARG A 315 -21.27 -11.77 -4.60
CA ARG A 315 -22.46 -12.19 -3.84
C ARG A 315 -22.36 -11.81 -2.36
N THR A 316 -21.22 -12.05 -1.71
CA THR A 316 -20.98 -11.68 -0.31
C THR A 316 -21.22 -10.18 -0.14
N ILE A 317 -20.59 -9.33 -0.97
CA ILE A 317 -20.77 -7.86 -0.96
C ILE A 317 -22.23 -7.45 -1.12
N ALA A 318 -22.96 -8.05 -2.07
CA ALA A 318 -24.37 -7.76 -2.32
C ALA A 318 -25.32 -8.14 -1.15
N THR A 319 -24.86 -8.96 -0.21
CA THR A 319 -25.64 -9.44 0.95
C THR A 319 -25.17 -8.89 2.31
N ILE A 320 -24.18 -7.97 2.32
CA ILE A 320 -23.69 -7.37 3.56
C ILE A 320 -24.81 -6.63 4.28
N ASN A 321 -25.04 -6.99 5.55
CA ASN A 321 -25.86 -6.25 6.50
C ASN A 321 -24.97 -5.61 7.58
N PRO A 322 -24.61 -4.32 7.47
CA PRO A 322 -23.73 -3.68 8.46
C PRO A 322 -24.35 -3.55 9.86
N ASP A 323 -25.69 -3.67 9.96
CA ASP A 323 -26.41 -3.56 11.22
C ASP A 323 -26.55 -4.90 11.98
N ASP A 324 -26.09 -6.02 11.40
CA ASP A 324 -26.17 -7.36 12.00
C ASP A 324 -25.70 -7.36 13.47
N PRO A 325 -26.54 -7.78 14.43
CA PRO A 325 -26.22 -7.71 15.87
C PRO A 325 -25.09 -8.65 16.31
N SER A 326 -24.66 -9.60 15.48
CA SER A 326 -23.53 -10.49 15.75
C SER A 326 -22.16 -9.87 15.46
N LEU A 327 -22.11 -8.80 14.65
CA LEU A 327 -20.86 -8.13 14.28
C LEU A 327 -20.33 -7.25 15.43
N SER A 328 -19.02 -7.32 15.69
CA SER A 328 -18.34 -6.39 16.60
C SER A 328 -18.40 -4.95 16.06
N PRO A 329 -18.22 -3.91 16.91
CA PRO A 329 -18.21 -2.53 16.46
C PRO A 329 -17.21 -2.24 15.33
N GLN A 330 -16.02 -2.87 15.36
CA GLN A 330 -15.03 -2.75 14.29
C GLN A 330 -15.51 -3.42 12.99
N MET A 331 -16.12 -4.61 13.08
CA MET A 331 -16.69 -5.32 11.93
C MET A 331 -17.84 -4.54 11.29
N LYS A 332 -18.68 -3.88 12.08
CA LYS A 332 -19.74 -2.98 11.58
C LYS A 332 -19.15 -1.77 10.86
N GLN A 333 -18.12 -1.15 11.45
CA GLN A 333 -17.44 -0.02 10.81
C GLN A 333 -16.81 -0.45 9.47
N LEU A 334 -16.12 -1.59 9.42
CA LEU A 334 -15.53 -2.11 8.19
C LEU A 334 -16.60 -2.45 7.14
N ALA A 335 -17.71 -3.09 7.54
CA ALA A 335 -18.86 -3.36 6.66
C ALA A 335 -19.49 -2.10 6.05
N GLN A 336 -19.30 -0.93 6.68
CA GLN A 336 -19.75 0.38 6.15
C GLN A 336 -18.67 1.09 5.34
N SER A 337 -17.39 1.02 5.75
CA SER A 337 -16.30 1.81 5.14
C SER A 337 -15.54 1.09 4.03
N ASP A 338 -15.37 -0.23 4.12
CA ASP A 338 -14.70 -1.09 3.13
C ASP A 338 -15.43 -2.44 3.00
N PRO A 339 -16.57 -2.48 2.28
CA PRO A 339 -17.35 -3.70 2.11
C PRO A 339 -16.59 -4.82 1.39
N VAL A 340 -15.59 -4.49 0.57
CA VAL A 340 -14.76 -5.46 -0.15
C VAL A 340 -13.82 -6.19 0.81
N THR A 341 -13.10 -5.45 1.66
CA THR A 341 -12.23 -6.04 2.70
C THR A 341 -13.05 -6.79 3.76
N PHE A 342 -14.27 -6.32 4.07
CA PHE A 342 -15.20 -7.06 4.92
C PHE A 342 -15.65 -8.39 4.29
N ALA A 343 -15.99 -8.41 2.99
CA ALA A 343 -16.36 -9.63 2.27
C ALA A 343 -15.19 -10.62 2.20
N LEU A 344 -13.98 -10.16 1.86
CA LEU A 344 -12.75 -10.96 1.89
C LEU A 344 -12.56 -11.63 3.25
N MET A 345 -12.75 -10.89 4.35
CA MET A 345 -12.65 -11.42 5.70
C MET A 345 -13.76 -12.45 6.00
N GLN A 346 -15.01 -12.27 5.56
CA GLN A 346 -16.03 -13.31 5.67
C GLN A 346 -15.64 -14.58 4.90
N ASP A 347 -15.11 -14.44 3.69
CA ASP A 347 -14.71 -15.57 2.83
C ASP A 347 -13.43 -16.30 3.32
N THR A 348 -12.69 -15.74 4.30
CA THR A 348 -11.69 -16.49 5.07
C THR A 348 -12.31 -17.51 6.05
N GLY A 349 -13.54 -17.26 6.53
CA GLY A 349 -14.15 -17.99 7.64
C GLY A 349 -13.49 -17.78 9.01
N VAL A 350 -12.53 -16.86 9.14
CA VAL A 350 -11.76 -16.61 10.37
C VAL A 350 -12.32 -15.39 11.11
N SER A 351 -12.54 -15.54 12.42
CA SER A 351 -12.85 -14.41 13.30
C SER A 351 -11.56 -13.79 13.85
N VAL A 352 -11.45 -12.47 13.73
CA VAL A 352 -10.35 -11.68 14.28
C VAL A 352 -10.90 -10.74 15.34
N ASP A 353 -10.58 -11.04 16.60
CA ASP A 353 -10.79 -10.15 17.75
C ASP A 353 -9.42 -9.65 18.23
N PRO A 354 -9.08 -8.37 18.01
CA PRO A 354 -7.80 -7.81 18.45
C PRO A 354 -7.65 -7.72 19.98
N SER A 355 -8.72 -8.01 20.74
CA SER A 355 -8.72 -8.11 22.19
C SER A 355 -8.59 -9.54 22.73
N ASP A 356 -8.54 -10.58 21.86
CA ASP A 356 -8.35 -11.96 22.29
C ASP A 356 -7.03 -12.07 23.09
N PRO A 357 -7.08 -12.50 24.37
CA PRO A 357 -5.89 -12.59 25.21
C PRO A 357 -4.82 -13.54 24.65
N LYS A 358 -5.20 -14.52 23.80
CA LYS A 358 -4.30 -15.54 23.22
C LYS A 358 -3.38 -15.03 22.11
N LEU A 359 -3.67 -13.89 21.50
CA LEU A 359 -2.82 -13.32 20.46
C LEU A 359 -1.52 -12.80 21.08
N SER A 360 -0.38 -13.02 20.44
CA SER A 360 0.87 -12.34 20.77
C SER A 360 0.73 -10.81 20.59
N THR A 361 1.67 -10.02 21.12
CA THR A 361 1.65 -8.56 20.94
C THR A 361 1.75 -8.16 19.47
N GLN A 362 2.53 -8.90 18.68
CA GLN A 362 2.67 -8.66 17.24
C GLN A 362 1.39 -9.04 16.46
N GLU A 363 0.73 -10.16 16.80
CA GLU A 363 -0.60 -10.51 16.26
C GLU A 363 -1.67 -9.48 16.69
N LYS A 364 -1.64 -8.97 17.93
CA LYS A 364 -2.56 -7.91 18.39
C LYS A 364 -2.36 -6.61 17.61
N LEU A 365 -1.11 -6.23 17.34
CA LEU A 365 -0.78 -5.08 16.51
C LEU A 365 -1.32 -5.27 15.08
N LEU A 366 -1.05 -6.43 14.47
CA LEU A 366 -1.53 -6.78 13.13
C LEU A 366 -3.06 -6.79 13.07
N ALA A 367 -3.73 -7.41 14.04
CA ALA A 367 -5.18 -7.47 14.14
C ALA A 367 -5.84 -6.07 14.25
N GLN A 368 -5.19 -5.13 14.93
CA GLN A 368 -5.67 -3.74 15.07
C GLN A 368 -5.47 -2.92 13.79
N GLN A 369 -4.41 -3.18 13.04
CA GLN A 369 -4.01 -2.40 11.87
C GLN A 369 -4.57 -2.95 10.56
N ASN A 370 -4.51 -4.27 10.39
CA ASN A 370 -4.95 -5.00 9.21
C ASN A 370 -5.56 -6.36 9.63
N PRO A 371 -6.84 -6.40 10.04
CA PRO A 371 -7.50 -7.64 10.46
C PRO A 371 -7.59 -8.69 9.35
N LEU A 372 -7.53 -8.31 8.06
CA LEU A 372 -7.48 -9.26 6.96
C LEU A 372 -6.12 -9.99 6.89
N ALA A 373 -5.01 -9.27 7.09
CA ALA A 373 -3.68 -9.88 7.17
C ALA A 373 -3.56 -10.84 8.37
N GLU A 374 -4.17 -10.50 9.52
CA GLU A 374 -4.26 -11.40 10.67
C GLU A 374 -5.14 -12.64 10.37
N ALA A 375 -6.26 -12.47 9.65
CA ALA A 375 -7.07 -13.60 9.20
C ALA A 375 -6.26 -14.54 8.29
N PHE A 376 -5.50 -13.98 7.34
CA PHE A 376 -4.59 -14.74 6.48
C PHE A 376 -3.49 -15.44 7.28
N VAL A 377 -2.89 -14.80 8.28
CA VAL A 377 -1.93 -15.45 9.20
C VAL A 377 -2.54 -16.71 9.82
N LYS A 378 -3.72 -16.59 10.44
CA LYS A 378 -4.43 -17.71 11.08
C LYS A 378 -4.78 -18.83 10.10
N MET A 379 -5.19 -18.50 8.88
CA MET A 379 -5.53 -19.51 7.85
C MET A 379 -4.38 -20.46 7.53
N THR A 380 -3.13 -19.98 7.54
CA THR A 380 -1.96 -20.83 7.21
C THR A 380 -1.68 -21.93 8.23
N GLY A 381 -2.19 -21.79 9.46
CA GLY A 381 -1.90 -22.67 10.59
C GLY A 381 -0.45 -22.60 11.11
N ILE A 382 0.35 -21.61 10.69
CA ILE A 382 1.75 -21.47 11.10
C ILE A 382 1.83 -20.80 12.48
N PRO A 383 2.50 -21.41 13.47
CA PRO A 383 2.56 -20.86 14.83
C PRO A 383 3.50 -19.64 14.90
N VAL A 384 3.00 -18.55 15.45
CA VAL A 384 3.75 -17.32 15.72
C VAL A 384 3.72 -16.88 17.20
N SER A 385 2.88 -17.50 18.03
CA SER A 385 2.92 -17.30 19.48
C SER A 385 4.15 -17.98 20.12
N THR A 386 4.75 -17.28 21.09
CA THR A 386 5.86 -17.75 21.92
C THR A 386 5.40 -18.55 23.15
N ASP A 387 4.09 -18.72 23.35
CA ASP A 387 3.52 -19.41 24.52
C ASP A 387 4.03 -20.85 24.66
N GLY A 388 4.56 -21.18 25.84
CA GLY A 388 5.11 -22.50 26.15
C GLY A 388 6.50 -22.78 25.56
N MET A 389 7.10 -21.84 24.83
CA MET A 389 8.50 -21.92 24.40
C MET A 389 9.46 -21.55 25.54
N SER A 390 10.72 -21.98 25.43
CA SER A 390 11.81 -21.44 26.26
C SER A 390 12.26 -20.08 25.74
N ASP A 391 12.77 -19.21 26.62
CA ASP A 391 13.21 -17.85 26.25
C ASP A 391 14.14 -17.82 25.01
N ALA A 392 15.06 -18.77 24.91
CA ALA A 392 15.97 -18.89 23.76
C ALA A 392 15.25 -19.25 22.44
N ALA A 393 14.17 -20.02 22.49
CA ALA A 393 13.36 -20.38 21.32
C ALA A 393 12.37 -19.25 20.96
N ALA A 394 11.78 -18.59 21.95
CA ALA A 394 10.94 -17.41 21.76
C ALA A 394 11.72 -16.26 21.09
N ASN A 395 12.91 -15.93 21.61
CA ASN A 395 13.77 -14.90 21.03
C ASN A 395 14.21 -15.26 19.60
N ALA A 396 14.47 -16.55 19.33
CA ALA A 396 14.82 -17.01 17.98
C ALA A 396 13.63 -16.94 17.00
N LEU A 397 12.39 -17.12 17.46
CA LEU A 397 11.18 -16.95 16.65
C LEU A 397 10.94 -15.46 16.34
N ASN A 398 10.95 -14.60 17.35
CA ASN A 398 10.78 -13.15 17.16
C ASN A 398 11.84 -12.61 16.19
N ALA A 399 13.11 -12.99 16.37
CA ALA A 399 14.18 -12.58 15.45
C ALA A 399 13.97 -13.05 14.00
N GLN A 400 13.31 -14.19 13.75
CA GLN A 400 12.93 -14.61 12.39
C GLN A 400 11.75 -13.79 11.84
N ILE A 401 10.80 -13.44 12.70
CA ILE A 401 9.65 -12.60 12.33
C ILE A 401 10.13 -11.20 11.96
N ASP A 402 10.98 -10.59 12.78
CA ASP A 402 11.56 -9.27 12.53
C ASP A 402 12.43 -9.26 11.26
N GLN A 403 13.25 -10.29 11.04
CA GLN A 403 14.05 -10.46 9.81
C GLN A 403 13.19 -10.61 8.55
N ALA A 404 11.97 -11.13 8.67
CA ALA A 404 11.04 -11.23 7.55
C ALA A 404 10.24 -9.92 7.31
N GLY A 405 10.34 -8.92 8.18
CA GLY A 405 9.53 -7.70 8.12
C GLY A 405 8.18 -7.80 8.82
N GLY A 406 8.01 -8.75 9.75
CA GLY A 406 6.82 -8.90 10.59
C GLY A 406 6.03 -10.19 10.37
N VAL A 407 5.03 -10.42 11.24
CA VAL A 407 4.28 -11.67 11.37
C VAL A 407 3.71 -12.15 10.03
N PHE A 408 3.04 -11.26 9.29
CA PHE A 408 2.44 -11.60 7.99
C PHE A 408 3.48 -12.10 6.99
N ALA A 409 4.58 -11.37 6.80
CA ALA A 409 5.62 -11.72 5.84
C ALA A 409 6.34 -13.02 6.20
N TYR A 410 6.65 -13.23 7.49
CA TYR A 410 7.18 -14.50 8.01
C TYR A 410 6.27 -15.67 7.67
N VAL A 411 4.98 -15.55 7.99
CA VAL A 411 3.99 -16.60 7.81
C VAL A 411 3.76 -16.93 6.34
N MET A 412 3.65 -15.92 5.46
CA MET A 412 3.52 -16.14 4.02
C MET A 412 4.77 -16.80 3.42
N ALA A 413 5.98 -16.40 3.84
CA ALA A 413 7.22 -17.01 3.38
C ALA A 413 7.33 -18.49 3.81
N GLN A 414 6.99 -18.80 5.07
CA GLN A 414 6.96 -20.16 5.60
C GLN A 414 5.90 -21.03 4.90
N ALA A 415 4.70 -20.50 4.65
CA ALA A 415 3.64 -21.20 3.92
C ALA A 415 4.06 -21.51 2.48
N GLN A 416 4.64 -20.53 1.78
CA GLN A 416 5.16 -20.73 0.43
C GLN A 416 6.30 -21.76 0.42
N ALA A 417 7.17 -21.77 1.43
CA ALA A 417 8.23 -22.76 1.58
C ALA A 417 7.69 -24.19 1.81
N GLN A 418 6.56 -24.34 2.52
CA GLN A 418 5.86 -25.63 2.64
C GLN A 418 5.36 -26.15 1.29
N ILE A 419 4.69 -25.30 0.49
CA ILE A 419 4.22 -25.65 -0.86
C ILE A 419 5.41 -26.02 -1.77
N LYS A 420 6.49 -25.21 -1.77
CA LYS A 420 7.72 -25.49 -2.54
C LYS A 420 8.40 -26.80 -2.13
N ALA A 421 8.23 -27.25 -0.89
CA ALA A 421 8.71 -28.53 -0.39
C ALA A 421 7.75 -29.71 -0.64
N GLY A 422 6.67 -29.52 -1.41
CA GLY A 422 5.68 -30.56 -1.71
C GLY A 422 4.74 -30.91 -0.56
N LYS A 423 4.62 -30.04 0.45
CA LYS A 423 3.60 -30.16 1.50
C LYS A 423 2.34 -29.42 1.08
N ASP A 424 1.19 -29.94 1.49
CA ASP A 424 -0.08 -29.24 1.32
C ASP A 424 -0.26 -28.14 2.38
N ASN A 425 -0.84 -27.00 1.97
CA ASN A 425 -1.27 -25.93 2.87
C ASN A 425 -2.53 -25.28 2.26
N PRO A 426 -3.74 -25.81 2.57
CA PRO A 426 -4.98 -25.34 1.95
C PRO A 426 -5.35 -23.91 2.35
N GLY A 427 -4.89 -23.45 3.53
CA GLY A 427 -5.05 -22.05 3.94
C GLY A 427 -4.31 -21.09 3.02
N TYR A 428 -3.04 -21.39 2.71
CA TYR A 428 -2.24 -20.60 1.77
C TYR A 428 -2.79 -20.65 0.34
N GLN A 429 -3.28 -21.80 -0.12
CA GLN A 429 -3.97 -21.91 -1.42
C GLN A 429 -5.24 -21.02 -1.48
N LYS A 430 -6.07 -21.02 -0.42
CA LYS A 430 -7.23 -20.13 -0.33
C LYS A 430 -6.81 -18.65 -0.30
N ILE A 431 -5.72 -18.29 0.39
CA ILE A 431 -5.18 -16.93 0.37
C ILE A 431 -4.76 -16.54 -1.05
N GLN A 432 -4.00 -17.39 -1.77
CA GLN A 432 -3.61 -17.13 -3.16
C GLN A 432 -4.83 -16.93 -4.08
N MET A 433 -5.90 -17.70 -3.90
CA MET A 433 -7.15 -17.54 -4.65
C MET A 433 -7.87 -16.23 -4.30
N LEU A 434 -7.93 -15.82 -3.02
CA LEU A 434 -8.50 -14.54 -2.60
C LEU A 434 -7.69 -13.35 -3.14
N LEU A 435 -6.35 -13.42 -3.10
CA LEU A 435 -5.46 -12.41 -3.68
C LEU A 435 -5.62 -12.29 -5.20
N ALA A 436 -5.91 -13.38 -5.90
CA ALA A 436 -6.17 -13.37 -7.35
C ALA A 436 -7.56 -12.81 -7.71
N ALA A 437 -8.59 -13.09 -6.90
CA ALA A 437 -9.97 -12.70 -7.18
C ALA A 437 -10.33 -11.27 -6.73
N ALA A 438 -9.77 -10.80 -5.61
CA ALA A 438 -10.14 -9.50 -5.05
C ALA A 438 -9.93 -8.28 -5.97
N PRO A 439 -8.83 -8.15 -6.73
CA PRO A 439 -8.52 -6.91 -7.43
C PRO A 439 -9.59 -6.48 -8.44
N GLU A 440 -10.16 -7.42 -9.19
CA GLU A 440 -11.26 -7.13 -10.12
C GLU A 440 -12.53 -6.72 -9.37
N VAL A 441 -12.88 -7.46 -8.29
CA VAL A 441 -14.08 -7.17 -7.50
C VAL A 441 -13.96 -5.78 -6.86
N ARG A 442 -12.78 -5.45 -6.32
CA ARG A 442 -12.48 -4.13 -5.77
C ARG A 442 -12.56 -3.04 -6.83
N LEU A 443 -12.01 -3.29 -8.02
CA LEU A 443 -12.05 -2.37 -9.15
C LEU A 443 -13.48 -2.06 -9.58
N GLN A 444 -14.30 -3.07 -9.85
CA GLN A 444 -15.68 -2.87 -10.32
C GLN A 444 -16.56 -2.23 -9.24
N TYR A 445 -16.42 -2.66 -7.98
CA TYR A 445 -17.09 -2.01 -6.85
C TYR A 445 -16.72 -0.52 -6.76
N THR A 446 -15.42 -0.19 -6.80
CA THR A 446 -14.92 1.18 -6.71
C THR A 446 -15.43 2.03 -7.88
N LYS A 447 -15.35 1.52 -9.12
CA LYS A 447 -15.88 2.21 -10.33
C LYS A 447 -17.37 2.50 -10.18
N GLN A 448 -18.16 1.52 -9.75
CA GLN A 448 -19.60 1.67 -9.58
C GLN A 448 -19.94 2.72 -8.51
N GLN A 449 -19.33 2.63 -7.33
CA GLN A 449 -19.59 3.55 -6.21
C GLN A 449 -19.14 4.99 -6.53
N VAL A 450 -17.96 5.16 -7.14
CA VAL A 450 -17.49 6.48 -7.57
C VAL A 450 -18.40 7.08 -8.64
N ALA A 451 -18.80 6.31 -9.65
CA ALA A 451 -19.72 6.78 -10.69
C ALA A 451 -21.09 7.16 -10.13
N GLN A 452 -21.62 6.40 -9.16
CA GLN A 452 -22.88 6.72 -8.45
C GLN A 452 -22.74 8.01 -7.62
N LEU A 453 -21.67 8.14 -6.84
CA LEU A 453 -21.39 9.33 -6.03
C LEU A 453 -21.04 10.57 -6.86
N MET A 454 -20.65 10.41 -8.14
CA MET A 454 -20.39 11.51 -9.07
C MET A 454 -21.58 11.81 -10.01
N ALA A 455 -22.70 11.08 -9.89
CA ALA A 455 -23.90 11.30 -10.69
C ALA A 455 -24.67 12.57 -10.31
N ASN A 456 -25.44 13.11 -11.26
CA ASN A 456 -26.26 14.32 -11.05
C ASN A 456 -27.77 14.00 -11.14
N PRO A 457 -28.63 14.66 -10.34
CA PRO A 457 -28.31 15.57 -9.24
C PRO A 457 -27.98 14.81 -7.94
N GLY A 458 -26.89 15.17 -7.27
CA GLY A 458 -26.49 14.51 -6.02
C GLY A 458 -24.99 14.30 -5.81
N SER A 459 -24.14 14.76 -6.74
CA SER A 459 -22.69 14.58 -6.70
C SER A 459 -22.06 14.93 -5.34
N ASN A 460 -21.30 14.00 -4.78
CA ASN A 460 -20.54 14.14 -3.55
C ASN A 460 -19.06 13.73 -3.77
N PRO A 461 -18.23 14.64 -4.30
CA PRO A 461 -16.82 14.35 -4.59
C PRO A 461 -16.01 13.91 -3.35
N GLY A 462 -16.31 14.46 -2.17
CA GLY A 462 -15.61 14.12 -0.93
C GLY A 462 -15.88 12.69 -0.45
N ALA A 463 -17.08 12.15 -0.71
CA ALA A 463 -17.40 10.74 -0.46
C ALA A 463 -16.79 9.82 -1.52
N ALA A 464 -16.84 10.21 -2.80
CA ALA A 464 -16.22 9.45 -3.89
C ALA A 464 -14.69 9.33 -3.74
N LEU A 465 -14.01 10.42 -3.33
CA LEU A 465 -12.59 10.40 -2.98
C LEU A 465 -12.31 9.51 -1.76
N GLN A 466 -13.18 9.49 -0.75
CA GLN A 466 -13.03 8.58 0.39
C GLN A 466 -13.14 7.11 -0.03
N VAL A 467 -14.08 6.76 -0.92
CA VAL A 467 -14.21 5.39 -1.45
C VAL A 467 -12.96 4.98 -2.23
N LEU A 468 -12.40 5.89 -3.06
CA LEU A 468 -11.11 5.67 -3.74
C LEU A 468 -9.97 5.47 -2.74
N LYS A 469 -9.81 6.40 -1.79
CA LYS A 469 -8.76 6.34 -0.76
C LYS A 469 -8.79 5.04 0.02
N THR A 470 -9.97 4.61 0.49
CA THR A 470 -10.12 3.34 1.22
C THR A 470 -9.69 2.16 0.36
N ASN A 471 -10.24 2.03 -0.86
CA ASN A 471 -9.95 0.86 -1.72
C ASN A 471 -8.50 0.86 -2.24
N MET A 472 -7.94 2.01 -2.58
CA MET A 472 -6.54 2.16 -2.99
C MET A 472 -5.55 1.90 -1.85
N ASN A 473 -5.95 2.11 -0.59
CA ASN A 473 -5.13 1.74 0.57
C ASN A 473 -5.28 0.26 0.95
N ALA A 474 -6.32 -0.41 0.46
CA ALA A 474 -6.61 -1.83 0.70
C ALA A 474 -6.28 -2.73 -0.52
N SER A 475 -5.57 -2.19 -1.52
CA SER A 475 -5.01 -2.94 -2.65
C SER A 475 -3.85 -3.83 -2.19
N PHE A 476 -3.72 -5.00 -2.81
CA PHE A 476 -2.63 -5.95 -2.53
C PHE A 476 -1.34 -5.66 -3.30
N SER A 477 -1.36 -4.77 -4.30
CA SER A 477 -0.17 -4.36 -5.05
C SER A 477 -0.26 -2.91 -5.56
N LEU A 478 0.89 -2.38 -5.97
CA LEU A 478 0.98 -1.08 -6.64
C LEU A 478 0.24 -1.05 -7.98
N ASP A 479 0.24 -2.17 -8.72
CA ASP A 479 -0.46 -2.26 -10.01
C ASP A 479 -1.98 -2.26 -9.83
N GLU A 480 -2.51 -2.93 -8.80
CA GLU A 480 -3.92 -2.83 -8.42
C GLU A 480 -4.27 -1.39 -8.03
N ARG A 481 -3.44 -0.75 -7.20
CA ARG A 481 -3.63 0.64 -6.77
C ARG A 481 -3.66 1.61 -7.96
N GLN A 482 -2.71 1.48 -8.88
CA GLN A 482 -2.64 2.28 -10.09
C GLN A 482 -3.82 2.00 -11.03
N THR A 483 -4.28 0.76 -11.12
CA THR A 483 -5.46 0.37 -11.90
C THR A 483 -6.75 0.99 -11.32
N LEU A 484 -6.92 0.96 -10.00
CA LEU A 484 -8.00 1.66 -9.30
C LEU A 484 -7.97 3.16 -9.59
N TRP A 485 -6.80 3.79 -9.50
CA TRP A 485 -6.67 5.20 -9.84
C TRP A 485 -7.03 5.50 -11.30
N THR A 486 -6.40 4.83 -12.27
CA THR A 486 -6.57 5.13 -13.69
C THR A 486 -7.97 4.79 -14.21
N GLN A 487 -8.62 3.73 -13.71
CA GLN A 487 -9.93 3.31 -14.20
C GLN A 487 -11.13 3.80 -13.39
N ALA A 488 -10.98 4.11 -12.09
CA ALA A 488 -12.07 4.58 -11.24
C ALA A 488 -11.89 6.04 -10.81
N GLY A 489 -10.67 6.48 -10.52
CA GLY A 489 -10.37 7.84 -10.06
C GLY A 489 -10.28 8.85 -11.21
N GLN A 490 -9.26 8.71 -12.04
CA GLN A 490 -8.86 9.63 -13.11
C GLN A 490 -9.99 10.05 -14.09
N PRO A 491 -10.97 9.20 -14.46
CA PRO A 491 -12.10 9.62 -15.30
C PRO A 491 -12.96 10.72 -14.67
N HIS A 492 -13.03 10.77 -13.33
CA HIS A 492 -13.82 11.73 -12.55
C HIS A 492 -12.95 12.82 -11.90
N PHE A 493 -11.72 12.50 -11.50
CA PHE A 493 -10.83 13.34 -10.69
C PHE A 493 -9.60 13.80 -11.49
N ASN A 494 -9.86 14.68 -12.45
CA ASN A 494 -8.86 15.26 -13.35
C ASN A 494 -8.91 16.80 -13.35
N ALA A 495 -8.03 17.44 -14.15
CA ALA A 495 -7.96 18.89 -14.26
C ALA A 495 -9.32 19.56 -14.58
N SER A 496 -10.16 18.96 -15.43
CA SER A 496 -11.49 19.49 -15.76
C SER A 496 -12.45 19.49 -14.56
N PHE A 497 -12.37 18.47 -13.70
CA PHE A 497 -13.09 18.48 -12.42
C PHE A 497 -12.56 19.61 -11.53
N ILE A 498 -11.24 19.76 -11.40
CA ILE A 498 -10.62 20.81 -10.58
C ILE A 498 -11.04 22.21 -11.09
N HIS A 499 -11.06 22.44 -12.40
CA HIS A 499 -11.60 23.68 -13.00
C HIS A 499 -13.06 23.92 -12.62
N SER A 500 -13.90 22.88 -12.69
CA SER A 500 -15.32 22.97 -12.30
C SER A 500 -15.53 23.41 -10.85
N GLN A 501 -14.55 23.15 -9.97
CA GLN A 501 -14.61 23.53 -8.55
C GLN A 501 -13.94 24.89 -8.30
N ILE A 502 -12.75 25.14 -8.87
CA ILE A 502 -11.93 26.33 -8.59
C ILE A 502 -12.42 27.56 -9.35
N ASP A 503 -12.74 27.47 -10.64
CA ASP A 503 -13.09 28.66 -11.44
C ASP A 503 -14.31 29.42 -10.89
N PRO A 504 -15.40 28.77 -10.41
CA PRO A 504 -16.50 29.45 -9.73
C PRO A 504 -16.06 30.29 -8.51
N LEU A 505 -15.06 29.86 -7.75
CA LEU A 505 -14.54 30.61 -6.59
C LEU A 505 -13.85 31.92 -7.00
N MET A 506 -13.36 32.00 -8.25
CA MET A 506 -12.66 33.14 -8.83
C MET A 506 -13.58 34.07 -9.62
N GLN A 507 -14.84 33.72 -9.84
CA GLN A 507 -15.79 34.58 -10.54
C GLN A 507 -16.09 35.83 -9.71
N LYS A 508 -16.05 37.00 -10.36
CA LYS A 508 -16.48 38.23 -9.71
C LYS A 508 -18.00 38.19 -9.50
N PRO A 509 -18.50 38.48 -8.29
CA PRO A 509 -19.94 38.53 -8.04
C PRO A 509 -20.60 39.58 -8.94
N ASP A 510 -21.80 39.29 -9.43
CA ASP A 510 -22.59 40.25 -10.23
C ASP A 510 -22.66 41.59 -9.47
N PRO A 511 -22.29 42.73 -10.08
CA PRO A 511 -22.39 44.05 -9.42
C PRO A 511 -23.84 44.56 -9.26
N LYS A 512 -24.86 43.89 -9.83
CA LYS A 512 -26.27 44.35 -9.81
C LYS A 512 -27.21 43.57 -8.89
N ALA A 513 -26.92 42.31 -8.58
CA ALA A 513 -27.68 41.50 -7.62
C ALA A 513 -27.95 42.21 -6.28
N THR A 514 -29.10 41.96 -5.67
CA THR A 514 -29.52 42.62 -4.41
C THR A 514 -29.73 41.65 -3.26
N ASP A 515 -29.46 40.36 -3.47
CA ASP A 515 -29.48 39.36 -2.40
C ASP A 515 -28.27 39.53 -1.45
N GLN A 516 -28.45 39.07 -0.21
CA GLN A 516 -27.46 39.26 0.84
C GLN A 516 -26.14 38.52 0.56
N ALA A 517 -26.18 37.35 -0.09
CA ALA A 517 -24.98 36.56 -0.37
C ALA A 517 -24.11 37.25 -1.44
N SER A 518 -24.71 37.73 -2.54
CA SER A 518 -24.03 38.53 -3.56
C SER A 518 -23.46 39.84 -3.00
N MET A 519 -24.21 40.51 -2.11
CA MET A 519 -23.69 41.71 -1.43
C MET A 519 -22.49 41.40 -0.54
N GLN A 520 -22.54 40.34 0.28
CA GLN A 520 -21.41 39.89 1.10
C GLN A 520 -20.20 39.51 0.23
N ALA A 521 -20.42 38.77 -0.85
CA ALA A 521 -19.36 38.34 -1.76
C ALA A 521 -18.61 39.53 -2.40
N ARG A 522 -19.28 40.65 -2.71
CA ARG A 522 -18.60 41.85 -3.25
C ARG A 522 -17.59 42.47 -2.29
N TYR A 523 -17.83 42.36 -0.98
CA TYR A 523 -16.95 42.88 0.07
C TYR A 523 -15.91 41.84 0.54
N ASP A 524 -15.87 40.64 -0.06
CA ASP A 524 -14.87 39.62 0.24
C ASP A 524 -13.49 40.03 -0.30
N GLY A 525 -12.64 40.51 0.61
CA GLY A 525 -11.26 40.90 0.31
C GLY A 525 -10.28 39.73 0.18
N ARG A 526 -10.71 38.47 0.38
CA ARG A 526 -9.82 37.30 0.26
C ARG A 526 -9.31 37.16 -1.17
N MET A 527 -8.03 36.83 -1.29
CA MET A 527 -7.39 36.49 -2.56
C MET A 527 -8.04 35.22 -3.14
N ASN A 528 -8.19 35.16 -4.46
CA ASN A 528 -8.77 34.02 -5.16
C ASN A 528 -7.96 32.73 -4.92
N ALA A 529 -6.64 32.86 -4.78
CA ALA A 529 -5.77 31.78 -4.35
C ALA A 529 -6.11 31.25 -2.94
N ASP A 530 -6.49 32.10 -1.98
CA ASP A 530 -6.91 31.62 -0.64
C ASP A 530 -8.25 30.90 -0.66
N LYS A 531 -9.18 31.32 -1.53
CA LYS A 531 -10.44 30.59 -1.74
C LYS A 531 -10.16 29.19 -2.31
N ALA A 532 -9.30 29.10 -3.32
CA ALA A 532 -8.84 27.83 -3.87
C ALA A 532 -8.05 27.00 -2.85
N GLY A 533 -7.20 27.64 -2.04
CA GLY A 533 -6.46 27.04 -0.94
C GLY A 533 -7.34 26.43 0.14
N LYS A 534 -8.43 27.11 0.50
CA LYS A 534 -9.42 26.56 1.43
C LYS A 534 -10.16 25.36 0.82
N TRP A 535 -10.54 25.44 -0.46
CA TRP A 535 -11.10 24.29 -1.18
C TRP A 535 -10.12 23.10 -1.24
N MET A 536 -8.83 23.33 -1.49
CA MET A 536 -7.79 22.28 -1.47
C MET A 536 -7.74 21.59 -0.10
N GLN A 537 -7.69 22.35 1.01
CA GLN A 537 -7.71 21.77 2.35
C GLN A 537 -8.96 20.89 2.59
N ASP A 538 -10.13 21.35 2.15
CA ASP A 538 -11.41 20.67 2.40
C ASP A 538 -11.58 19.40 1.54
N ILE A 539 -11.16 19.42 0.27
CA ILE A 539 -11.29 18.27 -0.64
C ILE A 539 -10.22 17.20 -0.40
N LEU A 540 -9.02 17.58 0.03
CA LEU A 540 -7.90 16.66 0.20
C LEU A 540 -7.95 15.83 1.48
N ALA A 541 -8.74 16.22 2.49
CA ALA A 541 -8.91 15.46 3.74
C ALA A 541 -9.28 13.98 3.47
N ASN A 542 -10.15 13.75 2.48
CA ASN A 542 -10.65 12.44 2.09
C ASN A 542 -9.94 11.86 0.85
N ALA A 543 -8.94 12.55 0.30
CA ALA A 543 -8.31 12.18 -0.97
C ALA A 543 -7.21 11.12 -0.82
N PRO A 544 -6.97 10.31 -1.87
CA PRO A 544 -5.71 9.58 -2.04
C PRO A 544 -4.58 10.51 -2.53
N PRO A 545 -3.30 10.20 -2.23
CA PRO A 545 -2.11 10.90 -2.74
C PRO A 545 -2.13 11.27 -4.22
N GLU A 546 -2.62 10.37 -5.06
CA GLU A 546 -2.66 10.50 -6.52
C GLU A 546 -3.52 11.71 -6.96
N PHE A 547 -4.63 11.98 -6.25
CA PHE A 547 -5.44 13.18 -6.52
C PHE A 547 -4.76 14.46 -6.02
N ALA A 548 -4.01 14.40 -4.90
CA ALA A 548 -3.19 15.53 -4.45
C ALA A 548 -2.14 15.92 -5.50
N GLY A 549 -1.50 14.94 -6.15
CA GLY A 549 -0.61 15.17 -7.29
C GLY A 549 -1.31 15.92 -8.45
N VAL A 550 -2.49 15.47 -8.87
CA VAL A 550 -3.27 16.15 -9.94
C VAL A 550 -3.74 17.55 -9.53
N VAL A 551 -4.05 17.78 -8.24
CA VAL A 551 -4.33 19.12 -7.71
C VAL A 551 -3.11 20.03 -7.82
N LEU A 552 -1.93 19.57 -7.41
CA LEU A 552 -0.68 20.34 -7.56
C LEU A 552 -0.39 20.66 -9.04
N ASP A 553 -0.41 19.67 -9.92
CA ASP A 553 -0.15 19.83 -11.35
C ASP A 553 -1.09 20.85 -12.01
N THR A 554 -2.39 20.81 -11.65
CA THR A 554 -3.40 21.72 -12.20
C THR A 554 -3.23 23.14 -11.64
N VAL A 555 -2.99 23.28 -10.33
CA VAL A 555 -2.79 24.58 -9.68
C VAL A 555 -1.53 25.27 -10.20
N GLU A 556 -0.40 24.57 -10.30
CA GLU A 556 0.84 25.11 -10.85
C GLU A 556 0.65 25.63 -12.28
N LYS A 557 0.05 24.80 -13.14
CA LYS A 557 -0.19 25.07 -14.56
C LYS A 557 -1.07 26.30 -14.79
N ASP A 558 -2.14 26.45 -14.00
CA ASP A 558 -3.16 27.48 -14.23
C ASP A 558 -2.97 28.74 -13.38
N PHE A 559 -1.95 28.77 -12.52
CA PHE A 559 -1.65 29.93 -11.67
C PHE A 559 -1.25 31.15 -12.49
N GLY A 560 -1.73 32.32 -12.08
CA GLY A 560 -1.39 33.59 -12.70
C GLY A 560 -2.24 34.75 -12.16
N ASN A 561 -2.26 35.87 -12.88
CA ASN A 561 -2.82 37.14 -12.40
C ASN A 561 -4.29 37.12 -11.93
N LYS A 562 -5.09 36.09 -12.25
CA LYS A 562 -6.46 35.92 -11.71
C LYS A 562 -6.49 35.42 -10.26
N TRP A 563 -5.47 34.64 -9.87
CA TRP A 563 -5.34 34.02 -8.55
C TRP A 563 -4.96 35.04 -7.48
N THR A 564 -4.15 36.03 -7.85
CA THR A 564 -3.75 37.15 -6.99
C THR A 564 -4.77 38.29 -6.93
N GLN A 565 -6.00 38.13 -7.43
CA GLN A 565 -7.08 39.11 -7.31
C GLN A 565 -8.05 38.75 -6.17
N SER A 566 -8.82 39.73 -5.70
CA SER A 566 -9.97 39.56 -4.79
C SER A 566 -11.24 40.16 -5.41
N ASN A 567 -12.38 40.03 -4.74
CA ASN A 567 -13.63 40.61 -5.23
C ASN A 567 -13.64 42.16 -5.10
N THR A 568 -12.82 42.72 -4.21
CA THR A 568 -12.67 44.19 -4.04
C THR A 568 -11.64 44.81 -5.00
N GLY A 569 -10.89 43.99 -5.74
CA GLY A 569 -9.82 44.42 -6.66
C GLY A 569 -8.55 43.57 -6.50
N THR A 570 -7.42 44.01 -7.05
CA THR A 570 -6.13 43.44 -6.64
C THR A 570 -5.96 43.75 -5.14
N PRO A 571 -5.67 42.75 -4.29
CA PRO A 571 -5.20 43.00 -2.94
C PRO A 571 -4.04 43.99 -2.98
N GLN A 572 -3.91 44.80 -1.94
CA GLN A 572 -2.61 45.44 -1.64
C GLN A 572 -1.53 44.33 -1.62
N PRO A 573 -0.24 44.62 -1.89
CA PRO A 573 0.82 43.61 -2.08
C PRO A 573 1.18 42.77 -0.82
N TYR A 574 0.26 42.71 0.14
CA TYR A 574 0.37 42.21 1.51
C TYR A 574 -0.92 41.47 1.94
N GLY A 575 -1.60 40.81 1.00
CA GLY A 575 -2.73 39.93 1.33
C GLY A 575 -2.23 38.65 2.00
N ASP A 576 -2.94 38.17 3.02
CA ASP A 576 -2.56 36.97 3.77
C ASP A 576 -2.82 35.70 2.95
N GLY A 577 -1.87 35.30 2.09
CA GLY A 577 -1.90 34.07 1.28
C GLY A 577 -1.82 32.75 2.06
N ILE A 578 -2.28 32.76 3.31
CA ILE A 578 -2.17 31.69 4.30
C ILE A 578 -2.99 30.47 3.94
N GLU A 579 -4.21 30.63 3.41
CA GLU A 579 -5.07 29.49 3.08
C GLU A 579 -4.61 28.82 1.80
N PHE A 580 -4.05 29.59 0.86
CA PHE A 580 -3.33 29.05 -0.29
C PHE A 580 -2.11 28.26 0.13
N TYR A 581 -1.28 28.82 1.04
CA TYR A 581 -0.08 28.13 1.52
C TYR A 581 -0.40 26.85 2.29
N LYS A 582 -1.39 26.87 3.18
CA LYS A 582 -1.91 25.65 3.84
C LYS A 582 -2.38 24.62 2.82
N GLY A 583 -3.16 25.03 1.82
CA GLY A 583 -3.63 24.14 0.76
C GLY A 583 -2.51 23.48 -0.03
N LEU A 584 -1.47 24.24 -0.40
CA LEU A 584 -0.26 23.70 -1.04
C LEU A 584 0.52 22.76 -0.11
N SER A 585 0.76 23.14 1.16
CA SER A 585 1.48 22.28 2.11
C SER A 585 0.74 20.96 2.39
N THR A 586 -0.59 21.00 2.51
CA THR A 586 -1.43 19.80 2.64
C THR A 586 -1.39 18.94 1.38
N ALA A 587 -1.39 19.56 0.19
CA ALA A 587 -1.32 18.83 -1.07
C ALA A 587 0.05 18.17 -1.30
N VAL A 588 1.15 18.87 -1.00
CA VAL A 588 2.52 18.33 -1.00
C VAL A 588 2.62 17.15 -0.03
N GLY A 589 2.37 17.38 1.27
CA GLY A 589 2.50 16.34 2.29
C GLY A 589 1.60 15.13 2.09
N LEU A 590 0.50 15.24 1.32
CA LEU A 590 -0.33 14.11 0.91
C LEU A 590 0.16 13.44 -0.39
N ALA A 591 0.67 14.19 -1.38
CA ALA A 591 1.22 13.64 -2.62
C ALA A 591 2.52 12.86 -2.39
N ASP A 592 3.36 13.33 -1.47
CA ASP A 592 4.64 12.69 -1.13
C ASP A 592 4.45 11.33 -0.44
N GLN A 593 3.24 11.05 0.08
CA GLN A 593 2.82 9.74 0.60
C GLN A 593 2.44 8.73 -0.49
N GLN A 594 2.50 9.09 -1.79
CA GLN A 594 2.18 8.17 -2.87
C GLN A 594 3.17 6.99 -2.88
N PRO A 595 2.70 5.73 -2.76
CA PRO A 595 3.58 4.57 -2.82
C PRO A 595 4.31 4.45 -4.16
N THR A 596 5.60 4.10 -4.13
CA THR A 596 6.44 3.92 -5.32
C THR A 596 7.04 2.52 -5.36
N ALA A 597 7.36 2.01 -6.55
CA ALA A 597 7.95 0.68 -6.73
C ALA A 597 9.37 0.53 -6.13
N SER A 598 10.07 1.64 -5.87
CA SER A 598 11.36 1.64 -5.18
C SER A 598 11.25 1.85 -3.67
N GLY A 599 10.07 2.18 -3.14
CA GLY A 599 9.89 2.60 -1.74
C GLY A 599 10.44 4.00 -1.42
N GLU A 600 11.07 4.67 -2.39
CA GLU A 600 11.55 6.05 -2.25
C GLU A 600 10.35 7.02 -2.31
N PRO A 601 10.24 8.00 -1.40
CA PRO A 601 9.18 9.01 -1.44
C PRO A 601 9.14 9.78 -2.76
N VAL A 602 7.95 10.23 -3.14
CA VAL A 602 7.82 11.27 -4.17
C VAL A 602 8.23 12.60 -3.54
N HIS A 603 8.96 13.44 -4.29
CA HIS A 603 9.47 14.73 -3.81
C HIS A 603 8.73 15.94 -4.43
N ARG A 604 7.41 16.04 -4.23
CA ARG A 604 6.62 17.16 -4.78
C ARG A 604 6.90 18.48 -4.06
N GLU A 605 7.46 18.45 -2.85
CA GLU A 605 7.92 19.63 -2.12
C GLU A 605 8.98 20.40 -2.92
N ASP A 606 9.83 19.70 -3.67
CA ASP A 606 10.89 20.28 -4.47
C ASP A 606 10.39 20.90 -5.78
N ASP A 607 9.39 20.29 -6.43
CA ASP A 607 8.71 20.86 -7.60
C ASP A 607 8.00 22.18 -7.22
N VAL A 608 7.16 22.13 -6.19
CA VAL A 608 6.37 23.28 -5.73
C VAL A 608 7.29 24.39 -5.20
N ALA A 609 8.38 24.06 -4.50
CA ALA A 609 9.38 25.04 -4.09
C ALA A 609 10.15 25.64 -5.29
N SER A 610 10.42 24.87 -6.35
CA SER A 610 11.00 25.38 -7.60
C SER A 610 10.09 26.44 -8.23
N TRP A 611 8.82 26.09 -8.39
CA TRP A 611 7.80 26.94 -9.02
C TRP A 611 7.53 28.24 -8.25
N LEU A 612 7.40 28.16 -6.91
CA LEU A 612 7.17 29.35 -6.06
C LEU A 612 8.38 30.31 -6.02
N LEU A 613 9.60 29.82 -6.27
CA LEU A 613 10.83 30.61 -6.22
C LEU A 613 11.39 30.99 -7.60
N ASP A 614 10.80 30.58 -8.72
CA ASP A 614 11.25 31.01 -10.06
C ASP A 614 11.05 32.52 -10.26
N ALA A 615 12.12 33.23 -10.66
CA ALA A 615 12.08 34.67 -10.99
C ALA A 615 11.22 34.97 -12.22
N ASN A 616 11.08 34.01 -13.13
CA ASN A 616 10.34 34.16 -14.39
C ASN A 616 8.92 33.57 -14.31
N GLY A 617 8.67 32.71 -13.33
CA GLY A 617 7.43 31.95 -13.14
C GLY A 617 6.20 32.80 -12.84
N SER A 618 5.03 32.18 -12.99
CA SER A 618 3.72 32.81 -12.73
C SER A 618 3.49 33.11 -11.25
N ALA A 619 4.10 32.34 -10.34
CA ALA A 619 3.93 32.45 -8.89
C ALA A 619 4.96 33.34 -8.18
N LYS A 620 5.89 33.99 -8.90
CA LYS A 620 7.02 34.75 -8.34
C LYS A 620 6.69 35.84 -7.29
N THR A 621 5.46 36.33 -7.26
CA THR A 621 5.01 37.31 -6.25
C THR A 621 4.58 36.65 -4.94
N MET A 622 4.25 35.34 -4.96
CA MET A 622 3.65 34.63 -3.82
C MET A 622 4.58 34.58 -2.62
N ILE A 623 5.87 34.33 -2.79
CA ILE A 623 6.81 34.33 -1.65
C ILE A 623 6.89 35.69 -0.93
N TYR A 624 6.73 36.79 -1.68
CA TYR A 624 6.64 38.14 -1.12
C TYR A 624 5.28 38.42 -0.47
N THR A 625 4.19 37.88 -1.05
CA THR A 625 2.85 37.91 -0.45
C THR A 625 2.84 37.19 0.91
N LEU A 626 3.47 36.01 1.01
CA LEU A 626 3.60 35.25 2.26
C LEU A 626 4.45 35.97 3.32
N ARG A 627 5.41 36.81 2.91
CA ARG A 627 6.18 37.65 3.85
C ARG A 627 5.32 38.74 4.51
N GLY A 628 4.32 39.26 3.80
CA GLY A 628 3.43 40.32 4.28
C GLY A 628 4.10 41.71 4.41
N SER A 629 3.36 42.67 4.96
CA SER A 629 3.81 44.05 5.21
C SER A 629 4.40 44.29 6.60
N ASP A 630 4.42 43.29 7.48
CA ASP A 630 4.72 43.52 8.89
C ASP A 630 6.16 44.05 9.08
N THR A 631 6.34 45.01 9.99
CA THR A 631 7.60 45.73 10.19
C THR A 631 8.60 44.97 11.06
N GLY A 632 8.20 43.81 11.59
CA GLY A 632 9.09 42.82 12.20
C GLY A 632 9.75 41.90 11.18
N TYR A 633 9.78 40.60 11.47
CA TYR A 633 10.41 39.57 10.63
C TYR A 633 9.56 39.17 9.41
N GLY A 634 8.27 39.54 9.36
CA GLY A 634 7.34 39.05 8.33
C GLY A 634 7.05 37.55 8.47
N PHE A 635 6.57 36.93 7.38
CA PHE A 635 6.26 35.48 7.25
C PHE A 635 5.28 34.89 8.27
N ASP A 636 4.45 35.71 8.92
CA ASP A 636 3.46 35.23 9.88
C ASP A 636 2.40 34.29 9.26
N SER A 637 2.13 34.41 7.95
CA SER A 637 1.30 33.44 7.22
C SER A 637 1.92 32.03 7.24
N VAL A 638 3.23 31.90 7.05
CA VAL A 638 3.95 30.62 7.10
C VAL A 638 3.98 30.08 8.53
N ARG A 639 4.31 30.94 9.51
CA ARG A 639 4.27 30.57 10.93
C ARG A 639 2.90 30.02 11.33
N GLN A 640 1.82 30.74 11.00
CA GLN A 640 0.44 30.35 11.35
C GLN A 640 -0.02 29.08 10.62
N ALA A 641 0.38 28.87 9.36
CA ALA A 641 0.10 27.64 8.64
C ALA A 641 0.75 26.44 9.36
N LEU A 642 2.06 26.51 9.62
CA LEU A 642 2.80 25.48 10.36
C LEU A 642 2.23 25.26 11.76
N SER A 643 1.93 26.33 12.52
CA SER A 643 1.29 26.26 13.84
C SER A 643 -0.08 25.58 13.83
N SER A 644 -0.74 25.46 12.67
CA SER A 644 -2.01 24.73 12.52
C SER A 644 -1.85 23.23 12.27
N GLY A 645 -0.62 22.74 12.05
CA GLY A 645 -0.30 21.32 11.86
C GLY A 645 -0.25 20.86 10.41
N VAL A 646 -0.03 21.76 9.44
CA VAL A 646 0.26 21.36 8.05
C VAL A 646 1.68 20.80 7.93
N ASP A 647 1.93 20.00 6.89
CA ASP A 647 3.23 19.36 6.68
C ASP A 647 4.36 20.40 6.48
N PRO A 648 5.51 20.28 7.20
CA PRO A 648 6.63 21.20 7.08
C PRO A 648 7.53 20.99 5.86
N ALA A 649 7.36 19.91 5.07
CA ALA A 649 8.24 19.57 3.95
C ALA A 649 8.39 20.71 2.94
N LEU A 650 7.27 21.30 2.49
CA LEU A 650 7.28 22.46 1.58
C LEU A 650 8.02 23.67 2.18
N SER A 651 7.83 23.96 3.48
CA SER A 651 8.56 25.06 4.13
C SER A 651 10.06 24.77 4.19
N LYS A 652 10.45 23.53 4.47
CA LYS A 652 11.85 23.09 4.53
C LYS A 652 12.54 23.16 3.16
N ALA A 653 11.87 22.72 2.10
CA ALA A 653 12.37 22.81 0.73
C ALA A 653 12.55 24.26 0.27
N LEU A 654 11.54 25.11 0.51
CA LEU A 654 11.60 26.56 0.26
C LEU A 654 12.77 27.22 0.99
N LEU A 655 12.95 26.94 2.28
CA LEU A 655 14.02 27.46 3.12
C LEU A 655 15.41 27.03 2.62
N SER A 656 15.61 25.75 2.33
CA SER A 656 16.86 25.21 1.78
C SER A 656 17.22 25.90 0.46
N ARG A 657 16.25 26.07 -0.44
CA ARG A 657 16.46 26.76 -1.73
C ARG A 657 16.74 28.24 -1.57
N MET A 658 16.08 28.94 -0.63
CA MET A 658 16.37 30.34 -0.32
C MET A 658 17.77 30.53 0.28
N GLN A 659 18.25 29.62 1.14
CA GLN A 659 19.59 29.68 1.72
C GLN A 659 20.71 29.50 0.66
N ASN A 660 20.41 28.81 -0.45
CA ASN A 660 21.34 28.53 -1.54
C ASN A 660 21.22 29.51 -2.73
N ASP A 661 20.48 30.62 -2.60
CA ASP A 661 20.21 31.55 -3.69
C ASP A 661 20.39 33.03 -3.29
N ASP A 662 21.37 33.70 -3.90
CA ASP A 662 21.75 35.10 -3.64
C ASP A 662 20.60 36.12 -3.76
N ARG A 663 19.51 35.78 -4.47
CA ARG A 663 18.30 36.62 -4.54
C ARG A 663 17.69 36.82 -3.16
N PHE A 664 17.74 35.80 -2.30
CA PHE A 664 17.19 35.79 -0.95
C PHE A 664 18.27 36.08 0.09
N ARG A 665 18.91 37.25 -0.04
CA ARG A 665 19.93 37.78 0.89
C ARG A 665 19.60 37.44 2.34
N ALA A 666 20.63 37.04 3.10
CA ALA A 666 20.57 36.51 4.47
C ALA A 666 19.37 36.94 5.35
N GLY A 667 19.03 38.23 5.42
CA GLY A 667 17.84 38.68 6.15
C GLY A 667 16.53 37.97 5.77
N PHE A 668 16.26 37.77 4.47
CA PHE A 668 15.01 37.16 3.99
C PHE A 668 14.91 35.66 4.34
N ALA A 669 16.00 34.91 4.17
CA ALA A 669 16.06 33.49 4.54
C ALA A 669 16.06 33.29 6.06
N ASN A 670 16.73 34.17 6.82
CA ASN A 670 16.74 34.13 8.28
C ASN A 670 15.37 34.49 8.89
N ASP A 671 14.68 35.48 8.31
CA ASP A 671 13.30 35.83 8.65
C ASP A 671 12.36 34.62 8.45
N PHE A 672 12.51 33.91 7.33
CA PHE A 672 11.73 32.69 7.03
C PHE A 672 12.07 31.56 8.01
N GLN A 673 13.37 31.29 8.26
CA GLN A 673 13.85 30.30 9.23
C GLN A 673 13.20 30.52 10.61
N LEU A 674 13.26 31.75 11.14
CA LEU A 674 12.69 32.08 12.45
C LEU A 674 11.19 31.79 12.52
N ARG A 675 10.43 32.07 11.44
CA ARG A 675 8.99 31.80 11.38
C ARG A 675 8.67 30.31 11.17
N TYR A 676 9.51 29.59 10.45
CA TYR A 676 9.45 28.14 10.32
C TYR A 676 9.68 27.45 11.66
N ASP A 677 10.73 27.83 12.39
CA ASP A 677 11.07 27.29 13.73
C ASP A 677 9.94 27.58 14.73
N GLN A 678 9.44 28.82 14.80
CA GLN A 678 8.31 29.18 15.66
C GLN A 678 7.01 28.44 15.29
N GLY A 679 6.77 28.23 13.99
CA GLY A 679 5.58 27.57 13.48
C GLY A 679 5.57 26.09 13.85
N THR A 680 6.67 25.39 13.58
CA THR A 680 6.88 23.98 13.89
C THR A 680 6.93 23.72 15.39
N GLN A 681 7.61 24.56 16.17
CA GLN A 681 7.63 24.47 17.63
C GLN A 681 6.21 24.57 18.22
N HIS A 682 5.39 25.54 17.78
CA HIS A 682 4.01 25.65 18.27
C HIS A 682 3.14 24.44 17.90
N ALA A 683 3.34 23.86 16.71
CA ALA A 683 2.64 22.64 16.30
C ALA A 683 3.03 21.46 17.21
N GLN A 684 4.33 21.31 17.49
CA GLN A 684 4.87 20.30 18.41
C GLN A 684 4.38 20.52 19.86
N ASP A 685 4.35 21.75 20.36
CA ASP A 685 3.82 22.07 21.70
C ASP A 685 2.33 21.71 21.83
N LYS A 686 1.55 21.92 20.77
CA LYS A 686 0.13 21.52 20.74
C LYS A 686 0.01 19.99 20.71
N GLN A 687 0.75 19.33 19.84
CA GLN A 687 0.82 17.87 19.75
C GLN A 687 1.18 17.23 21.10
N ASN A 688 2.19 17.77 21.78
CA ASN A 688 2.63 17.33 23.10
C ASN A 688 1.53 17.53 24.16
N LYS A 689 0.79 18.64 24.13
CA LYS A 689 -0.36 18.88 25.03
C LYS A 689 -1.52 17.91 24.76
N ASP A 690 -1.78 17.56 23.51
CA ASP A 690 -2.84 16.61 23.16
C ASP A 690 -2.45 15.18 23.59
N ALA A 691 -1.18 14.77 23.40
CA ALA A 691 -0.63 13.51 23.91
C ALA A 691 -0.57 13.45 25.46
N ALA A 692 -0.23 14.56 26.11
CA ALA A 692 -0.30 14.71 27.57
C ALA A 692 -1.72 14.53 28.10
N ASN A 693 -2.72 15.16 27.46
CA ASN A 693 -4.13 14.99 27.80
C ASN A 693 -4.62 13.53 27.59
N ALA A 694 -4.13 12.85 26.55
CA ALA A 694 -4.48 11.46 26.26
C ALA A 694 -3.86 10.50 27.30
N SER A 695 -2.57 10.61 27.57
CA SER A 695 -1.86 9.79 28.56
C SER A 695 -2.40 9.99 29.98
N TYR A 696 -2.69 11.23 30.39
CA TYR A 696 -3.35 11.51 31.67
C TYR A 696 -4.71 10.82 31.80
N LYS A 697 -5.57 10.89 30.76
CA LYS A 697 -6.86 10.19 30.76
C LYS A 697 -6.71 8.67 30.79
N LEU A 698 -5.71 8.12 30.09
CA LEU A 698 -5.44 6.69 30.09
C LEU A 698 -4.98 6.20 31.47
N PHE A 699 -4.09 6.95 32.12
CA PHE A 699 -3.69 6.68 33.50
C PHE A 699 -4.90 6.70 34.45
N GLN A 700 -5.81 7.65 34.28
CA GLN A 700 -7.05 7.70 35.06
C GLN A 700 -8.00 6.51 34.86
N THR A 701 -7.87 5.70 33.80
CA THR A 701 -8.73 4.51 33.61
C THR A 701 -8.32 3.32 34.47
N ASP A 702 -7.01 3.12 34.67
CA ASP A 702 -6.46 1.99 35.45
C ASP A 702 -5.03 2.33 35.94
N PRO A 703 -4.88 3.14 37.01
CA PRO A 703 -3.58 3.56 37.53
C PRO A 703 -2.73 2.38 38.00
N ASP A 704 -3.34 1.40 38.68
CA ASP A 704 -2.63 0.29 39.30
C ASP A 704 -2.02 -0.63 38.25
N LYS A 705 -2.70 -0.90 37.14
CA LYS A 705 -2.13 -1.67 36.03
C LYS A 705 -0.90 -0.99 35.42
N GLN A 706 -0.93 0.34 35.25
CA GLN A 706 0.22 1.08 34.69
C GLN A 706 1.42 1.08 35.64
N LEU A 707 1.19 1.43 36.91
CA LEU A 707 2.24 1.53 37.91
C LEU A 707 2.84 0.16 38.24
N SER A 708 2.02 -0.88 38.42
CA SER A 708 2.51 -2.24 38.71
C SER A 708 3.31 -2.85 37.56
N ALA A 709 2.97 -2.53 36.30
CA ALA A 709 3.76 -2.97 35.15
C ALA A 709 5.13 -2.27 35.11
N TYR A 710 5.16 -0.95 35.24
CA TYR A 710 6.40 -0.15 35.24
C TYR A 710 7.35 -0.53 36.39
N PHE A 711 6.87 -0.49 37.64
CA PHE A 711 7.69 -0.82 38.81
C PHE A 711 8.02 -2.33 38.91
N GLY A 712 7.17 -3.20 38.35
CA GLY A 712 7.41 -4.64 38.25
C GLY A 712 8.52 -4.99 37.25
N ASP A 713 8.54 -4.32 36.08
CA ASP A 713 9.61 -4.49 35.08
C ASP A 713 10.97 -4.04 35.63
N PHE A 714 11.00 -2.86 36.26
CA PHE A 714 12.18 -2.37 36.97
C PHE A 714 12.67 -3.36 38.03
N GLN A 715 11.81 -3.85 38.94
CA GLN A 715 12.27 -4.82 39.94
C GLN A 715 12.80 -6.13 39.32
N LYS A 716 12.19 -6.59 38.22
CA LYS A 716 12.52 -7.88 37.60
C LYS A 716 13.89 -7.87 36.90
N HIS A 717 14.24 -6.77 36.25
CA HIS A 717 15.47 -6.67 35.43
C HIS A 717 16.54 -5.74 36.04
N PHE A 718 16.15 -4.82 36.93
CA PHE A 718 17.00 -3.76 37.49
C PHE A 718 16.76 -3.51 39.01
N ASP A 719 17.27 -4.42 39.84
CA ASP A 719 16.96 -4.54 41.28
C ASP A 719 17.84 -3.67 42.22
N ASP A 720 17.63 -2.34 42.26
CA ASP A 720 18.28 -1.31 43.12
C ASP A 720 19.81 -1.44 43.31
N LYS A 721 20.50 -2.01 42.32
CA LYS A 721 21.94 -2.26 42.40
C LYS A 721 22.73 -0.98 42.14
N ALA A 722 23.83 -0.87 42.86
CA ALA A 722 24.83 0.16 42.65
C ALA A 722 25.86 -0.30 41.61
N TYR A 723 26.11 0.53 40.61
CA TYR A 723 27.00 0.25 39.48
C TYR A 723 28.13 1.27 39.38
N THR A 724 29.30 0.82 38.93
CA THR A 724 30.45 1.65 38.55
C THR A 724 30.70 1.49 37.06
N PHE A 725 30.85 2.60 36.35
CA PHE A 725 31.00 2.60 34.89
C PHE A 725 32.45 2.67 34.43
N THR A 726 32.73 2.13 33.24
CA THR A 726 34.07 2.19 32.65
C THR A 726 34.38 3.62 32.19
N THR A 727 35.39 4.24 32.81
CA THR A 727 35.84 5.60 32.49
C THR A 727 36.28 5.69 31.02
N GLY A 728 35.75 6.68 30.29
CA GLY A 728 36.04 6.86 28.85
C GLY A 728 35.20 5.99 27.89
N SER A 729 34.17 5.30 28.38
CA SER A 729 33.17 4.61 27.55
C SER A 729 31.83 5.33 27.53
N ASP A 730 30.98 5.01 26.54
CA ASP A 730 29.58 5.48 26.47
C ASP A 730 28.64 4.75 27.44
N GLN A 731 29.15 3.81 28.26
CA GLN A 731 28.33 3.02 29.18
C GLN A 731 27.51 3.89 30.15
N MET A 732 28.09 4.96 30.70
CA MET A 732 27.37 5.89 31.58
C MET A 732 26.41 6.81 30.81
N THR A 733 26.75 7.18 29.58
CA THR A 733 25.90 7.96 28.67
C THR A 733 24.62 7.18 28.35
N ASN A 734 24.79 5.94 27.91
CA ASN A 734 23.68 5.04 27.56
C ASN A 734 22.83 4.71 28.80
N PHE A 735 23.48 4.47 29.95
CA PHE A 735 22.79 4.20 31.21
C PHE A 735 21.88 5.37 31.64
N VAL A 736 22.38 6.60 31.57
CA VAL A 736 21.60 7.80 31.89
C VAL A 736 20.46 7.99 30.92
N GLY A 737 20.69 7.87 29.61
CA GLY A 737 19.60 7.97 28.62
C GLY A 737 18.50 6.94 28.82
N ALA A 738 18.88 5.69 29.14
CA ALA A 738 17.93 4.62 29.40
C ALA A 738 17.10 4.88 30.67
N GLY A 739 17.74 5.29 31.76
CA GLY A 739 17.08 5.60 33.03
C GLY A 739 16.16 6.82 32.99
N LEU A 740 16.41 7.77 32.08
CA LEU A 740 15.50 8.87 31.80
C LEU A 740 14.27 8.46 30.97
N GLY A 741 14.18 7.20 30.55
CA GLY A 741 13.12 6.69 29.67
C GLY A 741 13.25 7.14 28.22
N ILE A 742 14.39 7.72 27.83
CA ILE A 742 14.59 8.29 26.49
C ILE A 742 14.74 7.16 25.47
N GLN A 743 13.95 7.23 24.40
CA GLN A 743 14.07 6.34 23.26
C GLN A 743 15.41 6.55 22.54
N PRO A 744 16.20 5.49 22.28
CA PRO A 744 17.38 5.55 21.42
C PRO A 744 17.11 6.10 20.01
N ASP A 745 18.13 6.65 19.35
CA ASP A 745 18.05 7.15 17.97
C ASP A 745 17.64 6.06 16.95
N ASP A 746 17.95 4.81 17.28
CA ASP A 746 17.46 3.62 16.60
C ASP A 746 16.44 2.95 17.54
N PRO A 747 15.13 3.00 17.24
CA PRO A 747 14.10 2.33 18.04
C PRO A 747 14.42 0.86 18.35
N GLY A 748 15.04 0.14 17.40
CA GLY A 748 15.43 -1.27 17.52
C GLY A 748 16.60 -1.54 18.46
N ALA A 749 17.25 -0.49 19.00
CA ALA A 749 18.19 -0.63 20.11
C ALA A 749 17.49 -0.79 21.48
N THR A 750 16.18 -0.55 21.56
CA THR A 750 15.40 -0.86 22.77
C THR A 750 15.06 -2.34 22.77
N PRO A 751 15.57 -3.17 23.70
CA PRO A 751 15.20 -4.56 23.80
C PRO A 751 13.76 -4.66 24.30
N THR A 752 13.05 -5.66 23.80
CA THR A 752 11.70 -5.98 24.24
C THR A 752 11.72 -7.14 25.25
N ASP A 753 10.70 -7.21 26.10
CA ASP A 753 10.48 -8.34 26.99
C ASP A 753 9.94 -9.55 26.21
N ARG A 754 9.70 -10.68 26.90
CA ARG A 754 9.17 -11.92 26.29
C ARG A 754 7.82 -11.76 25.57
N ASN A 755 7.09 -10.67 25.82
CA ASN A 755 5.81 -10.35 25.20
C ASN A 755 5.98 -9.23 24.15
N ASP A 756 7.19 -8.96 23.68
CA ASP A 756 7.53 -7.90 22.74
C ASP A 756 7.18 -6.46 23.23
N VAL A 757 7.15 -6.25 24.55
CA VAL A 757 6.96 -4.91 25.13
C VAL A 757 8.33 -4.25 25.35
N PRO A 758 8.58 -3.02 24.84
CA PRO A 758 9.84 -2.31 25.09
C PRO A 758 10.17 -2.19 26.58
N SER A 759 11.38 -2.59 26.98
CA SER A 759 11.84 -2.57 28.37
C SER A 759 13.14 -1.78 28.52
N MET A 760 13.02 -0.58 29.10
CA MET A 760 14.17 0.24 29.46
C MET A 760 15.01 -0.41 30.57
N ALA A 761 14.38 -1.12 31.51
CA ALA A 761 15.09 -1.87 32.55
C ALA A 761 15.95 -3.01 31.97
N LEU A 762 15.50 -3.66 30.89
CA LEU A 762 16.31 -4.63 30.15
C LEU A 762 17.44 -3.97 29.34
N LEU A 763 17.21 -2.77 28.78
CA LEU A 763 18.27 -1.98 28.12
C LEU A 763 19.38 -1.62 29.14
N GLU A 764 18.99 -1.10 30.30
CA GLU A 764 19.90 -0.81 31.42
C GLU A 764 20.68 -2.06 31.84
N GLN A 765 20.02 -3.22 31.93
CA GLN A 765 20.67 -4.49 32.25
C GLN A 765 21.73 -4.89 31.20
N LEU A 766 21.45 -4.70 29.91
CA LEU A 766 22.44 -4.90 28.83
C LEU A 766 23.60 -3.89 28.95
N ILE A 767 23.31 -2.62 29.22
CA ILE A 767 24.31 -1.56 29.37
C ILE A 767 25.28 -1.86 30.52
N VAL A 768 24.77 -2.17 31.72
CA VAL A 768 25.62 -2.45 32.89
C VAL A 768 26.40 -3.76 32.76
N SER A 769 25.85 -4.76 32.07
CA SER A 769 26.54 -6.03 31.79
C SER A 769 27.50 -5.96 30.59
N ASN A 770 27.51 -4.85 29.84
CA ASN A 770 28.22 -4.69 28.58
C ASN A 770 27.87 -5.78 27.54
N GLY A 771 26.57 -6.08 27.44
CA GLY A 771 26.00 -7.07 26.55
C GLY A 771 25.88 -6.62 25.09
N GLN A 772 25.14 -7.41 24.31
CA GLN A 772 24.85 -7.14 22.91
C GLN A 772 23.36 -6.83 22.72
N LEU A 773 23.07 -5.92 21.80
CA LEU A 773 21.73 -5.66 21.27
C LEU A 773 21.26 -6.82 20.39
N SER A 774 19.96 -6.88 20.08
CA SER A 774 19.35 -7.90 19.22
C SER A 774 19.98 -8.01 17.83
N ASN A 775 20.56 -6.91 17.31
CA ASN A 775 21.30 -6.86 16.05
C ASN A 775 22.78 -7.32 16.15
N GLY A 776 23.22 -7.83 17.32
CA GLY A 776 24.58 -8.29 17.58
C GLY A 776 25.60 -7.21 17.93
N THR A 777 25.21 -5.92 17.91
CA THR A 777 26.11 -4.80 18.26
C THR A 777 26.34 -4.74 19.77
N ASN A 778 27.57 -4.48 20.20
CA ASN A 778 27.86 -4.24 21.62
C ASN A 778 27.18 -2.94 22.07
N VAL A 779 26.34 -2.99 23.11
CA VAL A 779 25.47 -1.87 23.49
C VAL A 779 26.21 -0.59 23.90
N ASN A 780 27.48 -0.69 24.29
CA ASN A 780 28.33 0.43 24.71
C ASN A 780 29.43 0.81 23.71
N SER A 781 29.38 0.32 22.45
CA SER A 781 30.40 0.70 21.45
C SER A 781 30.25 2.13 20.91
N GLN A 782 29.10 2.75 21.12
CA GLN A 782 28.79 4.14 20.82
C GLN A 782 27.61 4.61 21.70
N SER A 783 27.41 5.92 21.79
CA SER A 783 26.18 6.49 22.37
C SER A 783 24.95 6.12 21.53
N LEU A 784 23.89 5.66 22.19
CA LEU A 784 22.60 5.31 21.58
C LEU A 784 21.73 6.54 21.23
N TYR A 785 22.21 7.75 21.54
CA TYR A 785 21.44 9.01 21.53
C TYR A 785 22.13 10.13 20.73
N ALA A 786 23.25 9.83 20.05
CA ALA A 786 24.15 10.78 19.40
C ALA A 786 23.55 11.55 18.21
N LYS A 787 22.48 11.06 17.57
CA LYS A 787 21.79 11.75 16.47
C LYS A 787 20.79 12.80 16.98
N ASN A 788 20.24 12.59 18.17
CA ASN A 788 19.36 13.55 18.84
C ASN A 788 20.17 14.51 19.73
N SER A 789 20.43 15.72 19.21
CA SER A 789 21.23 16.73 19.91
C SER A 789 20.60 17.19 21.24
N ALA A 790 19.27 17.24 21.32
CA ALA A 790 18.55 17.64 22.53
C ALA A 790 18.63 16.55 23.62
N ALA A 791 18.41 15.28 23.25
CA ALA A 791 18.63 14.14 24.14
C ALA A 791 20.09 14.04 24.59
N THR A 792 21.05 14.15 23.67
CA THR A 792 22.49 14.15 23.97
C THR A 792 22.86 15.23 24.98
N GLN A 793 22.39 16.47 24.78
CA GLN A 793 22.69 17.57 25.70
C GLN A 793 22.12 17.33 27.10
N MET A 794 20.89 16.81 27.19
CA MET A 794 20.24 16.50 28.45
C MET A 794 20.95 15.37 29.22
N ILE A 795 21.26 14.26 28.53
CA ILE A 795 22.05 13.15 29.07
C ILE A 795 23.41 13.65 29.55
N GLN A 796 24.08 14.51 28.77
CA GLN A 796 25.39 15.03 29.15
C GLN A 796 25.35 15.91 30.41
N ASN A 797 24.31 16.73 30.60
CA ASN A 797 24.13 17.53 31.82
C ASN A 797 24.06 16.63 33.08
N VAL A 798 23.32 15.53 33.00
CA VAL A 798 23.19 14.54 34.08
C VAL A 798 24.51 13.78 34.29
N VAL A 799 25.15 13.28 33.22
CA VAL A 799 26.46 12.61 33.25
C VAL A 799 27.54 13.48 33.88
N ASP A 800 27.58 14.77 33.55
CA ASP A 800 28.51 15.74 34.12
C ASP A 800 28.24 15.98 35.60
N GLN A 801 26.97 16.01 36.02
CA GLN A 801 26.62 16.17 37.43
C GLN A 801 26.95 14.90 38.25
N ILE A 802 26.73 13.71 37.69
CA ILE A 802 27.15 12.44 38.29
C ILE A 802 28.67 12.44 38.53
N ARG A 803 29.47 12.84 37.52
CA ARG A 803 30.94 12.95 37.65
C ARG A 803 31.36 13.98 38.70
N LYS A 804 30.70 15.13 38.79
CA LYS A 804 30.98 16.16 39.81
C LYS A 804 30.69 15.68 41.24
N VAL A 805 29.78 14.73 41.45
CA VAL A 805 29.43 14.20 42.77
C VAL A 805 30.25 12.95 43.13
N GLY A 806 30.36 11.98 42.21
CA GLY A 806 30.97 10.67 42.46
C GLY A 806 32.40 10.49 41.96
N GLY A 807 32.94 11.43 41.18
CA GLY A 807 34.27 11.34 40.56
C GLY A 807 34.34 10.38 39.36
N ASP A 808 35.57 10.04 38.93
CA ASP A 808 35.84 9.25 37.71
C ASP A 808 35.34 7.79 37.76
N HIS A 809 35.05 7.30 38.96
CA HIS A 809 34.48 5.98 39.24
C HIS A 809 33.20 6.12 40.09
N ALA A 810 32.33 7.05 39.71
CA ALA A 810 31.05 7.26 40.38
C ALA A 810 30.26 5.95 40.55
N VAL A 811 29.80 5.71 41.77
CA VAL A 811 28.89 4.62 42.12
C VAL A 811 27.47 5.15 42.03
N VAL A 812 26.66 4.61 41.13
CA VAL A 812 25.31 5.10 40.81
C VAL A 812 24.29 3.97 40.97
N SER A 813 23.18 4.26 41.64
CA SER A 813 21.97 3.42 41.65
C SER A 813 20.83 4.23 41.02
N LEU A 814 19.87 3.55 40.39
CA LEU A 814 18.75 4.17 39.68
C LEU A 814 17.47 3.94 40.49
N VAL A 815 16.78 5.04 40.80
CA VAL A 815 15.53 5.03 41.55
C VAL A 815 14.40 5.31 40.58
N PRO A 816 13.56 4.33 40.21
CA PRO A 816 12.46 4.55 39.27
C PRO A 816 11.42 5.50 39.87
N ILE A 817 10.93 6.45 39.08
CA ILE A 817 9.87 7.39 39.46
C ILE A 817 8.82 7.47 38.34
N TYR A 818 7.56 7.67 38.72
CA TYR A 818 6.48 7.84 37.75
C TYR A 818 5.73 9.15 38.04
N TYR A 819 5.86 10.13 37.15
CA TYR A 819 5.25 11.45 37.30
C TYR A 819 3.91 11.54 36.58
N VAL A 820 2.93 12.19 37.21
CA VAL A 820 1.58 12.38 36.69
C VAL A 820 1.11 13.81 36.97
N SER A 821 0.76 14.57 35.93
CA SER A 821 0.12 15.88 36.04
C SER A 821 -0.90 16.07 34.92
N LYS A 822 -1.94 16.88 35.18
CA LYS A 822 -2.95 17.22 34.17
C LYS A 822 -2.36 18.07 33.04
N GLY A 823 -1.34 18.88 33.32
CA GLY A 823 -0.72 19.77 32.33
C GLY A 823 0.27 19.07 31.39
N THR A 824 0.91 17.99 31.84
CA THR A 824 2.03 17.35 31.14
C THR A 824 1.87 15.83 30.93
N GLY A 825 0.75 15.24 31.35
CA GLY A 825 0.49 13.82 31.14
C GLY A 825 1.17 12.93 32.16
N THR A 826 1.52 11.71 31.73
CA THR A 826 2.31 10.76 32.52
C THR A 826 3.72 10.60 31.95
N ALA A 827 4.74 10.65 32.80
CA ALA A 827 6.13 10.45 32.43
C ALA A 827 6.80 9.44 33.37
N PRO A 828 7.16 8.22 32.89
CA PRO A 828 8.13 7.38 33.58
C PRO A 828 9.52 8.01 33.50
N SER A 829 10.31 7.94 34.57
CA SER A 829 11.68 8.47 34.61
C SER A 829 12.46 7.89 35.80
N ALA A 830 13.63 8.43 36.13
CA ALA A 830 14.42 8.01 37.29
C ALA A 830 15.15 9.16 37.98
N LEU A 831 15.45 8.97 39.26
CA LEU A 831 16.47 9.73 39.96
C LEU A 831 17.77 8.90 40.05
N PHE A 832 18.90 9.53 39.78
CA PHE A 832 20.21 8.91 39.91
C PHE A 832 20.74 9.13 41.33
N LYS A 833 20.80 8.06 42.12
CA LYS A 833 21.37 8.06 43.46
C LYS A 833 22.88 7.84 43.35
N VAL A 834 23.65 8.91 43.49
CA VAL A 834 25.12 8.91 43.34
C VAL A 834 25.80 8.95 44.70
N GLN A 835 26.69 8.00 44.95
CA GLN A 835 27.58 8.01 46.12
C GLN A 835 28.56 9.18 46.04
N VAL A 836 28.75 9.91 47.14
CA VAL A 836 29.68 11.04 47.17
C VAL A 836 31.13 10.55 47.16
N ALA A 837 31.97 11.16 46.31
CA ALA A 837 33.39 10.83 46.21
C ALA A 837 34.10 10.88 47.58
N GLY A 838 34.69 9.76 48.00
CA GLY A 838 35.38 9.62 49.29
C GLY A 838 34.47 9.40 50.52
N HIS A 839 33.15 9.43 50.36
CA HIS A 839 32.17 9.32 51.46
C HIS A 839 31.12 8.24 51.15
N PRO A 840 31.42 6.94 51.39
CA PRO A 840 30.57 5.82 50.99
C PRO A 840 29.24 5.72 51.76
N ASP A 841 29.13 6.43 52.88
CA ASP A 841 27.93 6.59 53.69
C ASP A 841 27.00 7.72 53.20
N GLN A 842 27.43 8.51 52.20
CA GLN A 842 26.71 9.67 51.71
C GLN A 842 26.33 9.53 50.23
N TYR A 843 25.12 9.95 49.89
CA TYR A 843 24.65 10.02 48.51
C TYR A 843 24.03 11.39 48.21
N LYS A 844 23.85 11.69 46.92
CA LYS A 844 22.98 12.74 46.40
C LYS A 844 22.03 12.14 45.37
N LEU A 845 20.85 12.73 45.24
CA LEU A 845 19.94 12.44 44.13
C LEU A 845 20.24 13.44 43.00
N ILE A 846 20.15 12.98 41.76
CA ILE A 846 20.26 13.81 40.56
C ILE A 846 19.04 13.51 39.67
N ASP A 847 18.39 14.56 39.16
CA ASP A 847 17.21 14.45 38.30
C ASP A 847 17.54 14.52 36.81
N ASP A 848 16.48 14.59 35.99
CA ASP A 848 16.52 14.69 34.53
C ASP A 848 17.21 15.95 34.01
N ARG A 849 17.30 17.01 34.82
CA ARG A 849 17.94 18.28 34.47
C ARG A 849 19.40 18.35 34.91
N GLY A 850 19.89 17.31 35.57
CA GLY A 850 21.22 17.31 36.21
C GLY A 850 21.25 18.21 37.45
N TRP A 851 20.10 18.50 38.07
CA TRP A 851 20.04 19.22 39.34
C TRP A 851 20.29 18.23 40.47
N LYS A 852 20.95 18.68 41.55
CA LYS A 852 21.37 17.83 42.67
C LYS A 852 20.50 18.10 43.90
N TYR A 853 20.21 17.05 44.65
CA TYR A 853 19.42 17.13 45.87
C TYR A 853 20.00 16.24 46.97
N ASP A 854 19.80 16.64 48.20
CA ASP A 854 20.29 15.96 49.39
C ASP A 854 19.33 14.85 49.86
N THR A 855 18.03 15.01 49.61
CA THR A 855 16.95 14.07 49.99
C THR A 855 15.78 14.13 49.02
N VAL A 856 14.80 13.22 49.16
CA VAL A 856 13.51 13.31 48.43
C VAL A 856 12.73 14.57 48.82
N ASP A 857 12.80 14.98 50.07
CA ASP A 857 12.10 16.18 50.53
C ASP A 857 12.72 17.46 49.94
N ASP A 858 14.05 17.51 49.84
CA ASP A 858 14.78 18.56 49.12
C ASP A 858 14.43 18.58 47.62
N TYR A 859 14.33 17.40 46.99
CA TYR A 859 13.82 17.28 45.63
C TYR A 859 12.40 17.86 45.49
N GLN A 860 11.48 17.55 46.40
CA GLN A 860 10.10 18.07 46.34
C GLN A 860 10.00 19.60 46.49
N HIS A 861 10.94 20.28 47.15
CA HIS A 861 10.90 21.74 47.34
C HIS A 861 11.72 22.54 46.31
N ASN A 862 12.69 21.90 45.63
CA ASN A 862 13.65 22.58 44.77
C ASN A 862 13.70 22.04 43.33
N ASN A 863 12.86 21.06 42.98
CA ASN A 863 12.66 20.67 41.59
C ASN A 863 11.80 21.71 40.84
N ALA A 864 11.62 21.49 39.55
CA ALA A 864 10.80 22.36 38.69
C ALA A 864 9.57 21.64 38.12
N LEU A 865 9.03 20.67 38.86
CA LEU A 865 7.77 20.00 38.53
C LEU A 865 6.57 20.89 38.88
N SER A 866 5.38 20.51 38.40
CA SER A 866 4.15 21.27 38.64
C SER A 866 3.62 21.04 40.06
N ASP A 867 3.14 22.11 40.70
CA ASP A 867 2.36 22.10 41.94
C ASP A 867 1.11 21.19 41.86
N ASP A 868 0.56 20.95 40.65
CA ASP A 868 -0.57 20.05 40.43
C ASP A 868 -0.18 18.57 40.25
N GLY A 869 1.12 18.27 40.24
CA GLY A 869 1.66 16.95 39.93
C GLY A 869 1.74 15.98 41.11
N LYS A 870 1.76 14.69 40.79
CA LYS A 870 2.08 13.59 41.70
C LYS A 870 3.29 12.82 41.20
N LEU A 871 4.12 12.37 42.13
CA LEU A 871 5.19 11.41 41.89
C LEU A 871 4.82 10.11 42.59
N TYR A 872 4.91 8.99 41.88
CA TYR A 872 4.91 7.66 42.50
C TYR A 872 6.37 7.23 42.62
N VAL A 873 6.77 6.83 43.83
CA VAL A 873 8.16 6.45 44.16
C VAL A 873 8.19 5.16 44.98
N PRO A 874 9.30 4.39 44.97
CA PRO A 874 9.45 3.21 45.82
C PRO A 874 9.39 3.56 47.32
N LYS A 875 8.73 2.73 48.11
CA LYS A 875 8.59 2.93 49.58
C LYS A 875 9.93 2.86 50.33
N SER A 876 10.94 2.22 49.74
CA SER A 876 12.32 2.22 50.23
C SER A 876 12.96 3.62 50.23
N LEU A 877 12.46 4.54 49.39
CA LEU A 877 12.97 5.89 49.23
C LEU A 877 12.42 6.88 50.28
N THR A 878 11.22 6.62 50.79
CA THR A 878 10.49 7.49 51.73
C THR A 878 10.55 7.00 53.18
N ASN A 879 10.49 5.68 53.39
CA ASN A 879 10.50 5.04 54.70
C ASN A 879 11.82 4.27 54.86
N GLY A 880 12.87 4.97 55.34
CA GLY A 880 14.29 4.57 55.31
C GLY A 880 14.74 3.30 56.06
N SER A 881 13.84 2.34 56.28
CA SER A 881 14.11 0.97 56.78
C SER A 881 13.23 -0.09 56.11
N ALA A 882 12.50 0.22 55.03
CA ALA A 882 11.57 -0.70 54.39
C ALA A 882 12.29 -1.77 53.55
N SER A 883 12.29 -3.02 54.02
CA SER A 883 12.72 -4.18 53.25
C SER A 883 11.66 -4.59 52.22
N GLY A 884 11.65 -3.93 51.06
CA GLY A 884 10.76 -4.23 49.93
C GLY A 884 11.34 -3.69 48.62
N GLY A 885 11.30 -4.50 47.57
CA GLY A 885 11.76 -4.10 46.23
C GLY A 885 10.82 -3.11 45.53
N PHE A 886 11.23 -2.65 44.35
CA PHE A 886 10.57 -1.53 43.63
C PHE A 886 9.07 -1.74 43.32
N SER A 887 8.54 -2.98 43.30
CA SER A 887 7.10 -3.25 43.20
C SER A 887 6.23 -2.62 44.29
N GLN A 888 6.82 -2.16 45.41
CA GLN A 888 6.12 -1.44 46.46
C GLN A 888 6.34 0.08 46.31
N TYR A 889 5.41 0.76 45.64
CA TYR A 889 5.41 2.21 45.43
C TYR A 889 4.37 2.94 46.30
N GLU A 890 4.52 4.26 46.44
CA GLU A 890 3.50 5.16 47.01
C GLU A 890 3.51 6.55 46.35
N PRO A 891 2.36 7.26 46.31
CA PRO A 891 2.27 8.61 45.79
C PRO A 891 2.74 9.66 46.80
N ILE A 892 3.53 10.62 46.33
CA ILE A 892 3.91 11.86 47.01
C ILE A 892 3.57 13.06 46.12
N ASP A 893 3.52 14.27 46.68
CA ASP A 893 3.39 15.51 45.90
C ASP A 893 4.61 15.70 44.99
N ALA A 894 4.42 16.12 43.74
CA ALA A 894 5.55 16.33 42.84
C ALA A 894 6.39 17.55 43.24
N HIS A 895 5.74 18.62 43.65
CA HIS A 895 6.34 19.85 44.13
C HIS A 895 5.63 20.34 45.41
N LYS A 896 6.39 20.94 46.35
CA LYS A 896 5.93 21.46 47.65
C LYS A 896 6.21 22.95 47.76
N THR A 897 5.19 23.75 47.48
CA THR A 897 5.28 25.21 47.55
C THR A 897 4.98 25.72 48.97
N GLU A 898 5.93 26.39 49.62
CA GLU A 898 5.62 27.08 50.87
C GLU A 898 4.77 28.32 50.60
N TRP A 899 3.79 28.62 51.46
CA TRP A 899 2.77 29.63 51.16
C TRP A 899 3.32 31.06 50.96
N TYR A 900 4.52 31.36 51.46
CA TYR A 900 5.21 32.64 51.24
C TYR A 900 5.78 32.77 49.80
N GLN A 901 6.11 31.65 49.15
CA GLN A 901 6.75 31.62 47.82
C GLN A 901 5.76 31.84 46.67
N HIS A 902 4.47 31.60 46.90
CA HIS A 902 3.37 31.89 45.95
C HIS A 902 3.27 33.38 45.53
N ALA A 903 3.96 34.30 46.22
CA ALA A 903 3.91 35.74 45.92
C ALA A 903 5.02 36.23 44.97
N GLU A 904 6.12 35.49 44.78
CA GLU A 904 7.29 35.97 44.00
C GLU A 904 7.63 35.13 42.74
N HIS A 905 7.10 33.90 42.60
CA HIS A 905 7.40 33.01 41.46
C HIS A 905 6.20 32.68 40.56
N ILE A 906 5.80 33.63 39.70
CA ILE A 906 4.74 33.42 38.67
C ILE A 906 5.31 33.30 37.23
N LEU A 907 6.63 33.47 37.02
CA LEU A 907 7.20 33.67 35.68
C LEU A 907 8.15 32.59 35.11
N GLU A 908 8.62 31.60 35.88
CA GLU A 908 9.69 30.68 35.38
C GLU A 908 9.52 29.16 35.64
N MET A 909 8.49 28.70 36.36
CA MET A 909 8.31 27.26 36.67
C MET A 909 6.95 26.75 36.18
N GLY A 910 6.97 25.96 35.09
CA GLY A 910 5.76 25.50 34.40
C GLY A 910 6.02 24.44 33.32
N ALA A 911 7.01 23.57 33.54
CA ALA A 911 7.43 22.55 32.60
C ALA A 911 7.79 21.29 33.39
N GLY A 912 7.12 20.15 33.15
CA GLY A 912 7.33 18.90 33.91
C GLY A 912 8.68 18.22 33.64
N ILE A 913 8.81 16.94 34.03
CA ILE A 913 9.93 16.09 33.59
C ILE A 913 10.06 16.20 32.05
N LEU A 914 11.28 16.35 31.54
CA LEU A 914 11.65 16.43 30.12
C LEU A 914 11.11 17.61 29.28
N ALA A 915 10.28 18.50 29.83
CA ALA A 915 9.59 19.54 29.05
C ALA A 915 10.45 20.73 28.55
N ALA A 916 11.79 20.60 28.53
CA ALA A 916 12.73 21.62 28.05
C ALA A 916 13.45 21.25 26.73
N ALA A 917 13.23 20.06 26.19
CA ALA A 917 13.95 19.51 25.04
C ALA A 917 12.99 19.08 23.92
N GLY A 918 12.86 19.90 22.87
CA GLY A 918 12.09 19.53 21.68
C GLY A 918 12.68 18.30 20.99
N GLY A 919 11.84 17.29 20.71
CA GLY A 919 12.22 16.11 19.94
C GLY A 919 12.67 14.87 20.74
N VAL A 920 12.45 14.82 22.05
CA VAL A 920 12.70 13.61 22.87
C VAL A 920 11.43 12.76 22.98
N VAL A 921 11.50 11.47 22.62
CA VAL A 921 10.39 10.50 22.78
C VAL A 921 10.65 9.63 24.01
N LEU A 922 9.59 9.38 24.78
CA LEU A 922 9.62 8.56 26.00
C LEU A 922 9.09 7.14 25.74
N VAL A 923 9.79 6.14 26.26
CA VAL A 923 9.36 4.74 26.24
C VAL A 923 8.67 4.40 27.58
N ALA A 924 7.38 4.08 27.52
CA ALA A 924 6.64 3.55 28.67
C ALA A 924 6.75 2.02 28.72
N SER A 925 7.56 1.47 29.62
CA SER A 925 7.68 0.03 29.81
C SER A 925 6.42 -0.60 30.40
N GLY A 926 6.14 -1.85 30.01
CA GLY A 926 5.06 -2.66 30.58
C GLY A 926 3.63 -2.30 30.13
N ILE A 927 3.44 -1.23 29.36
CA ILE A 927 2.15 -0.81 28.81
C ILE A 927 2.24 -0.93 27.29
N GLY A 928 1.37 -1.72 26.66
CA GLY A 928 1.22 -1.69 25.21
C GLY A 928 0.90 -0.26 24.78
N ALA A 929 1.83 0.36 24.05
CA ALA A 929 1.83 1.81 23.85
C ALA A 929 0.46 2.27 23.30
N PRO A 930 -0.17 3.32 23.88
CA PRO A 930 -1.47 3.75 23.42
C PRO A 930 -1.39 4.18 21.96
N VAL A 931 -2.14 3.47 21.12
CA VAL A 931 -2.40 3.79 19.72
C VAL A 931 -3.08 5.17 19.66
N GLY A 932 -2.27 6.23 19.59
CA GLY A 932 -2.73 7.62 19.67
C GLY A 932 -1.80 8.53 20.49
N GLY A 933 -0.55 8.70 20.04
CA GLY A 933 0.45 9.52 20.75
C GLY A 933 1.56 10.13 19.88
N LEU A 934 1.35 10.21 18.56
CA LEU A 934 2.19 10.88 17.55
C LEU A 934 3.73 10.76 17.66
N MET A 935 4.28 9.82 16.87
CA MET A 935 5.33 10.18 15.91
C MET A 935 4.97 9.62 14.52
N LEU A 936 4.51 10.52 13.65
CA LEU A 936 4.73 10.52 12.20
C LEU A 936 4.56 9.20 11.43
N GLY A 937 3.30 8.81 11.19
CA GLY A 937 2.61 8.87 9.88
C GLY A 937 3.27 8.47 8.54
N ALA A 938 4.57 8.15 8.47
CA ALA A 938 5.30 7.94 7.20
C ALA A 938 5.87 6.52 7.01
N ALA A 939 5.96 5.70 8.07
CA ALA A 939 6.51 4.34 7.98
C ALA A 939 5.51 3.27 7.49
N TRP A 940 4.23 3.62 7.33
CA TRP A 940 3.13 2.64 7.31
C TRP A 940 2.62 2.26 5.91
N THR A 941 3.13 2.88 4.84
CA THR A 941 2.76 2.58 3.44
C THR A 941 3.60 1.46 2.80
N ALA A 942 4.70 1.03 3.43
CA ALA A 942 5.68 0.13 2.81
C ALA A 942 5.35 -1.37 2.87
N VAL A 943 4.43 -1.82 3.73
CA VAL A 943 4.15 -3.27 3.96
C VAL A 943 3.09 -3.82 3.00
N GLY A 944 2.44 -2.96 2.20
CA GLY A 944 1.45 -3.34 1.19
C GLY A 944 1.99 -3.57 -0.23
N ALA A 945 3.30 -3.40 -0.45
CA ALA A 945 3.96 -3.63 -1.73
C ALA A 945 4.81 -4.91 -1.66
N GLY A 946 4.16 -6.06 -1.91
CA GLY A 946 4.79 -7.36 -2.14
C GLY A 946 4.78 -7.72 -3.62
#